data_AF-A0AA90T9Z7-F1
#
_entry.id   AF-A0AA90T9Z7-F1
#
_cell.length_a   1.000
_cell.length_b   1.000
_cell.length_c   1.000
_cell.angle_alpha   90.00
_cell.angle_beta   90.00
_cell.angle_gamma   90.00
#
_symmetry.space_group_name_H-M   'P 1'
#
loop_
_entity.id
_entity.type
_entity.pdbx_description
1 polymer ?
#
loop_
_entity_poly.entity_id
_entity_poly.type
_entity_poly.pdbx_seq_one_letter_code
_entity_poly.pdbx_strand_id
1 'polypeptide(L)'
;MTESELYQWLGKYGIKTPCCKVVGMNEEISVDFFPAVLKIQSPKVIHKSDVGGVILNLNSNEEIKNAREKMKKNIQDVHKIPLDNNDCFIITQMLQGEELYIGSVEDNVFGNVILFGKGGIYLELYKDICYIDSNAQEDEILRAFKNTKISKLFEGYRGSNHQMIEVITLVKNIQKLINENPDIKELDINPLKLTKDGLIAVDARIKKSSSISKESLRKSTRPDFLHNQRVAIIGASTDKTKAGYVVAKNSIGFKGELFFVNQKGGQLLEKPLLKSIEEIQGNIDTAVLAIPAKFVIPTIKELIPRGLKNLIVITAGFKESGHQEEELEIGKLAEENNFNVLGPNCLGYFNDSTNLNLTFGTGNLKTGHLAFISQSGAVLAGLMDYANALDIGFSHIMSTGNAVDLESSDLIPMLDRDPNAKSISLYLEGISKGKELLKNIRNTKKPIFLFKSGKSEEAAKAAFSHTGNLSGNYDMFSGLMKSLNVRVVDNIEALILKPLFHNSKEIAIITNAGGPGTVLTDAIVARGKKLYSLNEQNIRALNAILPEHWSHNNPIDIIGDALADRYKASLDVVDNFDGVDFIYMLITPQDMTDPLGSVKILKEKTYKHKVIPILIGGNMVEEARIFCKTNKILFFSSITEATSFL
;
A
#
# COMPACT_ATOMS: atom_id res chain seq x y z
N MET A 1 6.56 -16.53 33.80
CA MET A 1 6.45 -15.39 34.74
C MET A 1 5.12 -15.50 35.43
N THR A 2 5.08 -15.22 36.73
CA THR A 2 3.83 -15.06 37.48
C THR A 2 3.11 -13.76 37.07
N GLU A 3 1.84 -13.62 37.43
CA GLU A 3 1.04 -12.43 37.07
C GLU A 3 1.62 -11.16 37.72
N SER A 4 2.09 -11.26 38.96
CA SER A 4 2.76 -10.15 39.66
C SER A 4 4.12 -9.77 39.04
N GLU A 5 4.93 -10.75 38.63
CA GLU A 5 6.20 -10.49 37.93
C GLU A 5 5.96 -9.80 36.59
N LEU A 6 4.92 -10.21 35.88
CA LEU A 6 4.49 -9.63 34.62
C LEU A 6 4.06 -8.18 34.79
N TYR A 7 3.25 -7.85 35.80
CA TYR A 7 2.87 -6.46 36.04
C TYR A 7 4.07 -5.57 36.35
N GLN A 8 4.97 -6.04 37.23
CA GLN A 8 6.20 -5.32 37.54
C GLN A 8 7.07 -5.13 36.29
N TRP A 9 7.15 -6.14 35.42
CA TRP A 9 7.92 -6.08 34.19
C TRP A 9 7.33 -5.10 33.18
N LEU A 10 6.01 -5.14 32.94
CA LEU A 10 5.30 -4.17 32.11
C LEU A 10 5.47 -2.73 32.64
N GLY A 11 5.41 -2.56 33.96
CA GLY A 11 5.60 -1.27 34.63
C GLY A 11 6.98 -0.64 34.36
N LYS A 12 8.05 -1.44 34.20
CA LYS A 12 9.40 -0.93 33.82
C LYS A 12 9.43 -0.24 32.46
N TYR A 13 8.48 -0.56 31.57
CA TYR A 13 8.33 0.08 30.26
C TYR A 13 7.30 1.20 30.25
N GLY A 14 6.71 1.56 31.41
CA GLY A 14 5.68 2.60 31.50
C GLY A 14 4.29 2.13 31.06
N ILE A 15 4.07 0.82 30.94
CA ILE A 15 2.75 0.24 30.69
C ILE A 15 2.02 0.14 32.04
N LYS A 16 0.91 0.87 32.18
CA LYS A 16 0.11 0.86 33.41
C LYS A 16 -0.54 -0.50 33.62
N THR A 17 -0.56 -0.97 34.86
CA THR A 17 -1.21 -2.22 35.28
C THR A 17 -2.12 -1.94 36.48
N PRO A 18 -3.10 -2.81 36.78
CA PRO A 18 -3.93 -2.64 37.98
C PRO A 18 -3.07 -2.59 39.24
N CYS A 19 -3.54 -1.86 40.26
CA CYS A 19 -2.99 -2.01 41.60
C CYS A 19 -3.11 -3.48 42.01
N CYS A 20 -2.02 -4.05 42.51
CA CYS A 20 -2.00 -5.45 42.92
C CYS A 20 -1.22 -5.65 44.21
N LYS A 21 -1.63 -6.65 44.99
CA LYS A 21 -0.91 -7.12 46.17
C LYS A 21 -0.86 -8.65 46.15
N VAL A 22 0.35 -9.19 46.23
CA VAL A 22 0.54 -10.63 46.45
C VAL A 22 0.48 -10.87 47.95
N VAL A 23 -0.27 -11.90 48.36
CA VAL A 23 -0.36 -12.34 49.75
C VAL A 23 -0.11 -13.83 49.84
N GLY A 24 0.73 -14.25 50.78
CA GLY A 24 0.97 -15.66 51.06
C GLY A 24 -0.28 -16.37 51.59
N MET A 25 -0.21 -17.70 51.68
CA MET A 25 -1.34 -18.54 52.14
C MET A 25 -1.97 -18.05 53.45
N ASN A 26 -1.16 -17.63 54.42
CA ASN A 26 -1.61 -17.23 55.76
C ASN A 26 -1.30 -15.77 56.10
N GLU A 27 -0.89 -14.98 55.11
CA GLU A 27 -0.54 -13.57 55.33
C GLU A 27 -1.77 -12.70 55.61
N GLU A 28 -1.61 -11.60 56.34
CA GLU A 28 -2.69 -10.67 56.60
C GLU A 28 -3.07 -9.90 55.33
N ILE A 29 -4.37 -9.85 55.03
CA ILE A 29 -4.91 -9.11 53.88
C ILE A 29 -5.20 -7.67 54.29
N SER A 30 -4.55 -6.73 53.60
CA SER A 30 -4.79 -5.30 53.70
C SER A 30 -4.50 -4.64 52.35
N VAL A 31 -5.55 -4.18 51.67
CA VAL A 31 -5.52 -3.36 50.45
C VAL A 31 -6.44 -2.15 50.61
N ASP A 32 -6.19 -1.11 49.82
CA ASP A 32 -6.91 0.17 49.81
C ASP A 32 -7.64 0.45 48.48
N PHE A 33 -7.63 -0.51 47.54
CA PHE A 33 -8.29 -0.41 46.25
C PHE A 33 -9.50 -1.36 46.16
N PHE A 34 -10.65 -0.82 45.76
CA PHE A 34 -11.90 -1.56 45.57
C PHE A 34 -12.68 -1.03 44.35
N PRO A 35 -13.53 -1.84 43.70
CA PRO A 35 -13.69 -3.28 43.91
C PRO A 35 -12.41 -4.05 43.56
N ALA A 36 -12.20 -5.21 44.18
CA ALA A 36 -11.03 -6.05 44.04
C ALA A 36 -11.39 -7.43 43.46
N VAL A 37 -10.39 -8.06 42.85
CA VAL A 37 -10.41 -9.43 42.36
C VAL A 37 -9.36 -10.23 43.11
N LEU A 38 -9.75 -11.36 43.69
CA LEU A 38 -8.85 -12.32 44.30
C LEU A 38 -8.61 -13.47 43.30
N LYS A 39 -7.34 -13.80 43.03
CA LYS A 39 -6.96 -14.94 42.19
C LYS A 39 -5.92 -15.81 42.89
N ILE A 40 -5.98 -17.12 42.69
CA ILE A 40 -4.90 -18.03 43.09
C ILE A 40 -3.71 -17.90 42.12
N GLN A 41 -2.50 -17.84 42.67
CA GLN A 41 -1.24 -17.87 41.93
C GLN A 41 -0.45 -19.11 42.37
N SER A 42 -0.66 -20.21 41.63
CA SER A 42 -0.06 -21.52 41.87
C SER A 42 0.27 -22.21 40.55
N PRO A 43 1.46 -22.81 40.37
CA PRO A 43 1.77 -23.61 39.19
C PRO A 43 0.91 -24.89 39.08
N LYS A 44 0.26 -25.30 40.17
CA LYS A 44 -0.62 -26.48 40.23
C LYS A 44 -2.03 -26.19 39.70
N VAL A 45 -2.38 -24.91 39.54
CA VAL A 45 -3.71 -24.46 39.10
C VAL A 45 -3.60 -23.76 37.74
N ILE A 46 -3.74 -24.54 36.67
CA ILE A 46 -3.61 -24.05 35.28
C ILE A 46 -4.88 -23.32 34.84
N HIS A 47 -6.05 -23.94 34.97
CA HIS A 47 -7.36 -23.34 34.64
C HIS A 47 -8.02 -22.75 35.89
N LYS A 48 -7.59 -21.54 36.27
CA LYS A 48 -8.00 -20.88 37.53
C LYS A 48 -9.52 -20.77 37.69
N SER A 49 -10.24 -20.32 36.66
CA SER A 49 -11.69 -20.10 36.74
C SER A 49 -12.47 -21.40 36.99
N ASP A 50 -12.05 -22.51 36.38
CA ASP A 50 -12.74 -23.82 36.47
C ASP A 50 -12.71 -24.41 37.88
N VAL A 51 -11.71 -24.03 38.67
CA VAL A 51 -11.55 -24.46 40.06
C VAL A 51 -12.00 -23.42 41.09
N GLY A 52 -12.72 -22.39 40.64
CA GLY A 52 -13.12 -21.26 41.48
C GLY A 52 -11.94 -20.43 42.00
N GLY A 53 -10.80 -20.51 41.32
CA GLY A 53 -9.55 -19.79 41.61
C GLY A 53 -9.55 -18.31 41.22
N VAL A 54 -10.70 -17.75 40.87
CA VAL A 54 -10.92 -16.31 40.60
C VAL A 54 -12.25 -15.90 41.25
N ILE A 55 -12.22 -14.89 42.12
CA ILE A 55 -13.41 -14.29 42.75
C ILE A 55 -13.40 -12.79 42.49
N LEU A 56 -14.47 -12.28 41.88
CA LEU A 56 -14.63 -10.89 41.45
C LEU A 56 -15.49 -10.08 42.43
N ASN A 57 -15.48 -8.76 42.26
CA ASN A 57 -16.39 -7.80 42.91
C ASN A 57 -16.32 -7.80 44.45
N LEU A 58 -15.11 -7.87 45.00
CA LEU A 58 -14.86 -7.81 46.45
C LEU A 58 -14.69 -6.35 46.88
N ASN A 59 -15.49 -5.88 47.83
CA ASN A 59 -15.59 -4.45 48.18
C ASN A 59 -14.97 -4.12 49.56
N SER A 60 -14.39 -5.10 50.26
CA SER A 60 -13.70 -4.88 51.53
C SER A 60 -12.61 -5.92 51.77
N ASN A 61 -11.65 -5.60 52.65
CA ASN A 61 -10.62 -6.56 53.09
C ASN A 61 -11.25 -7.81 53.75
N GLU A 62 -12.39 -7.66 54.42
CA GLU A 62 -13.11 -8.77 55.05
C GLU A 62 -13.73 -9.71 54.02
N GLU A 63 -14.33 -9.17 52.96
CA GLU A 63 -14.81 -9.97 51.83
C GLU A 63 -13.67 -10.75 51.16
N ILE A 64 -12.48 -10.15 51.01
CA ILE A 64 -11.31 -10.82 50.43
C ILE A 64 -10.82 -11.95 51.34
N LYS A 65 -10.78 -11.76 52.67
CA LYS A 65 -10.42 -12.81 53.64
C LYS A 65 -11.38 -14.01 53.54
N ASN A 66 -12.68 -13.74 53.52
CA ASN A 66 -13.71 -14.77 53.38
C ASN A 66 -13.62 -15.49 52.01
N ALA A 67 -13.38 -14.73 50.95
CA ALA A 67 -13.17 -15.26 49.61
C ALA A 67 -11.93 -16.18 49.53
N ARG A 68 -10.83 -15.82 50.21
CA ARG A 68 -9.61 -16.64 50.27
C ARG A 68 -9.86 -18.00 50.89
N GLU A 69 -10.51 -18.06 52.05
CA GLU A 69 -10.79 -19.32 52.72
C GLU A 69 -11.77 -20.19 51.92
N LYS A 70 -12.79 -19.56 51.30
CA LYS A 70 -13.67 -20.26 50.36
C LYS A 70 -12.92 -20.84 49.16
N MET A 71 -12.00 -20.06 48.58
CA MET A 71 -11.19 -20.47 47.43
C MET A 71 -10.25 -21.63 47.78
N LYS A 72 -9.54 -21.55 48.92
CA LYS A 72 -8.69 -22.66 49.42
C LYS A 72 -9.50 -23.95 49.57
N LYS A 73 -10.64 -23.86 50.26
CA LYS A 73 -11.53 -25.00 50.48
C LYS A 73 -12.01 -25.60 49.16
N ASN A 74 -12.40 -24.77 48.20
CA ASN A 74 -12.84 -25.25 46.90
C ASN A 74 -11.70 -25.99 46.16
N ILE A 75 -10.51 -25.38 46.09
CA ILE A 75 -9.36 -25.94 45.37
C ILE A 75 -8.87 -27.25 46.02
N GLN A 76 -8.76 -27.28 47.36
CA GLN A 76 -8.25 -28.44 48.11
C GLN A 76 -9.30 -29.55 48.29
N ASP A 77 -10.52 -29.20 48.70
CA ASP A 77 -11.52 -30.20 49.08
C ASP A 77 -12.36 -30.68 47.90
N VAL A 78 -12.69 -29.81 46.95
CA VAL A 78 -13.54 -30.15 45.80
C VAL A 78 -12.68 -30.61 44.64
N HIS A 79 -11.69 -29.82 44.25
CA HIS A 79 -10.84 -30.11 43.09
C HIS A 79 -9.61 -30.97 43.43
N LYS A 80 -9.38 -31.27 44.72
CA LYS A 80 -8.30 -32.15 45.21
C LYS A 80 -6.89 -31.70 44.80
N ILE A 81 -6.67 -30.39 44.66
CA ILE A 81 -5.37 -29.81 44.34
C ILE A 81 -4.69 -29.36 45.64
N PRO A 82 -3.53 -29.91 46.02
CA PRO A 82 -2.85 -29.55 47.26
C PRO A 82 -2.18 -28.18 47.15
N LEU A 83 -2.58 -27.25 48.01
CA LEU A 83 -1.92 -25.95 48.20
C LEU A 83 -0.90 -26.04 49.35
N ASP A 84 0.28 -25.45 49.18
CA ASP A 84 1.34 -25.35 50.19
C ASP A 84 1.84 -23.91 50.36
N ASN A 85 2.87 -23.71 51.20
CA ASN A 85 3.39 -22.37 51.52
C ASN A 85 4.09 -21.66 50.35
N ASN A 86 4.39 -22.34 49.25
CA ASN A 86 4.94 -21.74 48.03
C ASN A 86 3.83 -21.19 47.12
N ASP A 87 2.57 -21.57 47.37
CA ASP A 87 1.43 -21.02 46.68
C ASP A 87 1.01 -19.67 47.31
N CYS A 88 0.50 -18.75 46.50
CA CYS A 88 0.07 -17.43 46.96
C CYS A 88 -1.21 -16.98 46.27
N PHE A 89 -1.78 -15.87 46.74
CA PHE A 89 -2.88 -15.20 46.07
C PHE A 89 -2.41 -13.85 45.53
N ILE A 90 -3.02 -13.42 44.43
CA ILE A 90 -2.89 -12.06 43.94
C ILE A 90 -4.25 -11.36 44.07
N ILE A 91 -4.25 -10.23 44.75
CA ILE A 91 -5.39 -9.32 44.86
C ILE A 91 -5.14 -8.19 43.87
N THR A 92 -6.06 -7.97 42.93
CA THR A 92 -5.93 -6.96 41.87
C THR A 92 -7.12 -6.02 41.88
N GLN A 93 -6.93 -4.76 41.51
CA GLN A 93 -8.04 -3.82 41.32
C GLN A 93 -8.94 -4.28 40.18
N MET A 94 -10.25 -4.32 40.42
CA MET A 94 -11.25 -4.58 39.39
C MET A 94 -11.54 -3.29 38.64
N LEU A 95 -11.10 -3.23 37.38
CA LEU A 95 -11.24 -2.04 36.54
C LEU A 95 -12.55 -2.03 35.75
N GLN A 96 -13.17 -0.87 35.69
CA GLN A 96 -14.30 -0.58 34.81
C GLN A 96 -13.82 0.21 33.58
N GLY A 97 -14.38 -0.08 32.41
CA GLY A 97 -13.99 0.55 31.17
C GLY A 97 -14.16 -0.35 29.95
N GLU A 98 -13.96 0.25 28.77
CA GLU A 98 -14.01 -0.46 27.48
C GLU A 98 -12.84 -1.44 27.37
N GLU A 99 -13.09 -2.60 26.76
CA GLU A 99 -12.06 -3.61 26.49
C GLU A 99 -11.43 -3.37 25.12
N LEU A 100 -10.13 -3.13 25.15
CA LEU A 100 -9.24 -2.97 24.02
C LEU A 100 -8.24 -4.13 23.97
N TYR A 101 -7.50 -4.18 22.88
CA TYR A 101 -6.45 -5.13 22.62
C TYR A 101 -5.20 -4.37 22.17
N ILE A 102 -4.05 -4.76 22.71
CA ILE A 102 -2.75 -4.42 22.12
C ILE A 102 -1.84 -5.64 22.16
N GLY A 103 -1.13 -5.88 21.07
CA GLY A 103 -0.17 -6.98 21.00
C GLY A 103 0.93 -6.70 20.01
N SER A 104 1.90 -7.60 19.94
CA SER A 104 2.89 -7.61 18.88
C SER A 104 3.15 -9.03 18.41
N VAL A 105 3.38 -9.18 17.12
CA VAL A 105 3.78 -10.45 16.50
C VAL A 105 5.01 -10.21 15.64
N GLU A 106 5.95 -11.14 15.66
CA GLU A 106 7.04 -11.17 14.68
C GLU A 106 6.53 -11.83 13.39
N ASP A 107 6.32 -11.01 12.37
CA ASP A 107 6.01 -11.43 11.02
C ASP A 107 7.30 -11.69 10.21
N ASN A 108 7.29 -12.74 9.39
CA ASN A 108 8.46 -13.16 8.61
C ASN A 108 8.87 -12.15 7.52
N VAL A 109 7.96 -11.27 7.10
CA VAL A 109 8.15 -10.32 6.00
C VAL A 109 8.35 -8.91 6.55
N PHE A 110 7.52 -8.49 7.49
CA PHE A 110 7.52 -7.13 8.06
C PHE A 110 8.28 -6.99 9.37
N GLY A 111 8.73 -8.09 9.99
CA GLY A 111 9.33 -8.07 11.31
C GLY A 111 8.28 -7.84 12.40
N ASN A 112 8.63 -7.12 13.45
CA ASN A 112 7.72 -6.89 14.56
C ASN A 112 6.60 -5.92 14.15
N VAL A 113 5.36 -6.40 14.20
CA VAL A 113 4.15 -5.62 13.94
C VAL A 113 3.35 -5.54 15.22
N ILE A 114 3.01 -4.32 15.63
CA ILE A 114 2.13 -4.02 16.75
C ILE A 114 0.69 -3.98 16.23
N LEU A 115 -0.21 -4.63 16.95
CA LEU A 115 -1.64 -4.64 16.67
C LEU A 115 -2.34 -3.86 17.79
N PHE A 116 -3.26 -2.96 17.43
CA PHE A 116 -4.06 -2.21 18.40
C PHE A 116 -5.51 -2.11 17.94
N GLY A 117 -6.48 -2.37 18.81
CA GLY A 117 -7.89 -2.30 18.43
C GLY A 117 -8.88 -2.58 19.55
N LYS A 118 -10.14 -2.81 19.17
CA LYS A 118 -11.18 -3.25 20.10
C LYS A 118 -10.92 -4.67 20.58
N GLY A 119 -10.98 -4.90 21.89
CA GLY A 119 -10.74 -6.19 22.54
C GLY A 119 -12.00 -6.99 22.84
N GLY A 120 -11.84 -8.04 23.65
CA GLY A 120 -12.91 -8.93 24.11
C GLY A 120 -13.09 -10.20 23.26
N ILE A 121 -14.09 -11.01 23.61
CA ILE A 121 -14.36 -12.34 22.99
C ILE A 121 -14.66 -12.29 21.48
N TYR A 122 -14.90 -11.10 20.94
CA TYR A 122 -15.26 -10.89 19.53
C TYR A 122 -14.12 -10.24 18.71
N LEU A 123 -12.89 -10.26 19.22
CA LEU A 123 -11.70 -9.75 18.52
C LEU A 123 -11.60 -10.29 17.08
N GLU A 124 -11.90 -11.59 16.90
CA GLU A 124 -11.91 -12.26 15.59
C GLU A 124 -13.12 -11.89 14.71
N LEU A 125 -14.22 -11.45 15.31
CA LEU A 125 -15.50 -11.24 14.62
C LEU A 125 -15.66 -9.81 14.06
N TYR A 126 -15.16 -8.79 14.76
CA TYR A 126 -15.37 -7.38 14.37
C TYR A 126 -14.22 -6.74 13.59
N LYS A 127 -13.00 -7.31 13.65
CA LYS A 127 -11.79 -6.84 12.94
C LYS A 127 -11.52 -5.33 13.05
N ASP A 128 -11.88 -4.67 14.16
CA ASP A 128 -11.57 -3.24 14.38
C ASP A 128 -10.17 -3.07 14.98
N ILE A 129 -9.16 -3.47 14.20
CA ILE A 129 -7.74 -3.50 14.57
C ILE A 129 -6.93 -2.72 13.54
N CYS A 130 -5.93 -1.98 14.00
CA CYS A 130 -4.89 -1.40 13.16
C CYS A 130 -3.56 -2.11 13.36
N TYR A 131 -2.72 -2.04 12.33
CA TYR A 131 -1.39 -2.64 12.28
C TYR A 131 -0.35 -1.52 12.20
N ILE A 132 0.68 -1.62 13.02
CA ILE A 132 1.69 -0.59 13.24
C ILE A 132 3.07 -1.24 13.16
N ASP A 133 3.97 -0.72 12.33
CA ASP A 133 5.37 -1.13 12.31
C ASP A 133 6.03 -0.84 13.68
N SER A 134 6.83 -1.76 14.22
CA SER A 134 7.59 -1.50 15.46
C SER A 134 8.52 -0.28 15.35
N ASN A 135 8.86 0.16 14.13
CA ASN A 135 9.64 1.37 13.88
C ASN A 135 8.79 2.58 13.45
N ALA A 136 7.47 2.52 13.60
CA ALA A 136 6.56 3.58 13.20
C ALA A 136 6.80 4.89 13.98
N GLN A 137 6.71 6.01 13.27
CA GLN A 137 6.73 7.36 13.85
C GLN A 137 5.36 7.75 14.41
N GLU A 138 5.29 8.81 15.23
CA GLU A 138 4.03 9.22 15.89
C GLU A 138 2.88 9.48 14.91
N ASP A 139 3.16 10.11 13.79
CA ASP A 139 2.18 10.42 12.75
C ASP A 139 1.69 9.17 12.03
N GLU A 140 2.56 8.15 11.87
CA GLU A 140 2.19 6.83 11.35
C GLU A 140 1.27 6.09 12.33
N ILE A 141 1.60 6.09 13.62
CA ILE A 141 0.78 5.50 14.69
C ILE A 141 -0.61 6.17 14.69
N LEU A 142 -0.65 7.51 14.62
CA LEU A 142 -1.89 8.27 14.58
C LEU A 142 -2.73 7.93 13.34
N ARG A 143 -2.11 7.85 12.16
CA ARG A 143 -2.82 7.48 10.92
C ARG A 143 -3.36 6.05 10.97
N ALA A 144 -2.56 5.09 11.47
CA ALA A 144 -3.00 3.72 11.65
C ALA A 144 -4.22 3.67 12.56
N PHE A 145 -4.15 4.35 13.70
CA PHE A 145 -5.19 4.31 14.71
C PHE A 145 -6.49 4.99 14.27
N LYS A 146 -6.42 6.15 13.61
CA LYS A 146 -7.60 6.88 13.09
C LYS A 146 -8.45 6.10 12.08
N ASN A 147 -7.89 5.05 11.47
CA ASN A 147 -8.64 4.18 10.56
C ASN A 147 -9.55 3.17 11.31
N THR A 148 -9.45 3.08 12.63
CA THR A 148 -10.30 2.22 13.47
C THR A 148 -11.58 2.94 13.89
N LYS A 149 -12.66 2.21 14.15
CA LYS A 149 -13.90 2.76 14.71
C LYS A 149 -13.72 3.18 16.17
N ILE A 150 -12.89 2.45 16.92
CA ILE A 150 -12.59 2.74 18.33
C ILE A 150 -11.88 4.09 18.52
N SER A 151 -11.16 4.58 17.50
CA SER A 151 -10.53 5.91 17.53
C SER A 151 -11.49 7.05 17.87
N LYS A 152 -12.77 6.93 17.50
CA LYS A 152 -13.81 7.92 17.84
C LYS A 152 -13.96 8.16 19.34
N LEU A 153 -13.64 7.17 20.19
CA LEU A 153 -13.65 7.34 21.65
C LEU A 153 -12.55 8.29 22.15
N PHE A 154 -11.51 8.53 21.34
CA PHE A 154 -10.40 9.43 21.64
C PHE A 154 -10.54 10.80 20.95
N GLU A 155 -11.69 11.05 20.31
CA GLU A 155 -12.07 12.32 19.68
C GLU A 155 -13.15 13.08 20.51
N GLY A 156 -13.38 12.69 21.76
CA GLY A 156 -14.35 13.32 22.66
C GLY A 156 -15.79 12.81 22.53
N TYR A 157 -16.00 11.63 21.92
CA TYR A 157 -17.34 11.03 21.82
C TYR A 157 -18.00 10.86 23.20
N ARG A 158 -19.17 11.48 23.38
CA ARG A 158 -19.94 11.53 24.65
C ARG A 158 -19.18 12.12 25.85
N GLY A 159 -18.26 13.06 25.61
CA GLY A 159 -17.52 13.74 26.68
C GLY A 159 -16.41 12.88 27.29
N SER A 160 -15.88 11.90 26.55
CA SER A 160 -14.67 11.19 26.94
C SER A 160 -13.48 12.18 27.04
N ASN A 161 -12.70 12.06 28.11
CA ASN A 161 -11.47 12.85 28.28
C ASN A 161 -10.25 12.17 27.63
N HIS A 162 -10.47 11.08 26.90
CA HIS A 162 -9.41 10.30 26.29
C HIS A 162 -8.82 10.99 25.08
N GLN A 163 -7.50 10.95 24.98
CA GLN A 163 -6.76 11.62 23.93
C GLN A 163 -5.90 10.63 23.15
N MET A 164 -5.71 10.90 21.85
CA MET A 164 -4.88 10.10 20.96
C MET A 164 -3.45 9.89 21.48
N ILE A 165 -2.94 10.83 22.28
CA ILE A 165 -1.60 10.76 22.89
C ILE A 165 -1.45 9.56 23.84
N GLU A 166 -2.52 9.09 24.47
CA GLU A 166 -2.48 7.90 25.33
C GLU A 166 -2.12 6.64 24.53
N VAL A 167 -2.70 6.50 23.33
CA VAL A 167 -2.41 5.38 22.41
C VAL A 167 -0.99 5.49 21.87
N ILE A 168 -0.56 6.69 21.45
CA ILE A 168 0.81 6.93 20.97
C ILE A 168 1.83 6.57 22.04
N THR A 169 1.59 7.00 23.29
CA THR A 169 2.48 6.71 24.42
C THR A 169 2.55 5.22 24.70
N LEU A 170 1.41 4.53 24.70
CA LEU A 170 1.37 3.09 24.90
C LEU A 170 2.13 2.34 23.80
N VAL A 171 1.90 2.69 22.52
CA VAL A 171 2.62 2.07 21.40
C VAL A 171 4.12 2.28 21.52
N LYS A 172 4.60 3.49 21.87
CA LYS A 172 6.02 3.74 22.10
C LYS A 172 6.61 2.91 23.23
N ASN A 173 5.85 2.70 24.30
CA ASN A 173 6.26 1.85 25.41
C ASN A 173 6.39 0.38 24.96
N ILE A 174 5.50 -0.09 24.09
CA ILE A 174 5.58 -1.41 23.45
C ILE A 174 6.78 -1.50 22.50
N GLN A 175 7.03 -0.47 21.68
CA GLN A 175 8.22 -0.41 20.82
C GLN A 175 9.50 -0.52 21.64
N LYS A 176 9.62 0.23 22.75
CA LYS A 176 10.74 0.13 23.69
C LYS A 176 10.88 -1.29 24.25
N LEU A 177 9.77 -1.88 24.70
CA LEU A 177 9.75 -3.24 25.25
C LEU A 177 10.26 -4.27 24.25
N ILE A 178 9.78 -4.24 23.00
CA ILE A 178 10.20 -5.21 21.97
C ILE A 178 11.66 -4.99 21.57
N ASN A 179 12.10 -3.74 21.44
CA ASN A 179 13.47 -3.41 21.05
C ASN A 179 14.50 -3.85 22.12
N GLU A 180 14.17 -3.73 23.40
CA GLU A 180 15.02 -4.18 24.51
C GLU A 180 14.96 -5.71 24.73
N ASN A 181 14.00 -6.42 24.12
CA ASN A 181 13.78 -7.86 24.30
C ASN A 181 13.58 -8.58 22.94
N PRO A 182 14.63 -8.69 22.11
CA PRO A 182 14.53 -9.26 20.76
C PRO A 182 14.20 -10.76 20.72
N ASP A 183 14.17 -11.43 21.87
CA ASP A 183 13.75 -12.84 22.01
C ASP A 183 12.22 -12.99 22.05
N ILE A 184 11.46 -11.90 22.21
CA ILE A 184 9.98 -11.92 22.20
C ILE A 184 9.48 -12.06 20.76
N LYS A 185 8.76 -13.15 20.50
CA LYS A 185 8.06 -13.41 19.22
C LYS A 185 6.61 -12.93 19.24
N GLU A 186 6.00 -12.92 20.42
CA GLU A 186 4.60 -12.54 20.59
C GLU A 186 4.41 -11.88 21.95
N LEU A 187 3.68 -10.77 21.95
CA LEU A 187 3.13 -10.11 23.13
C LEU A 187 1.63 -9.99 22.91
N ASP A 188 0.84 -10.42 23.87
CA ASP A 188 -0.62 -10.37 23.83
C ASP A 188 -1.10 -9.71 25.11
N ILE A 189 -1.54 -8.44 25.06
CA ILE A 189 -2.17 -7.75 26.19
C ILE A 189 -3.68 -7.72 25.94
N ASN A 190 -4.37 -8.66 26.58
CA ASN A 190 -5.80 -8.85 26.42
C ASN A 190 -6.43 -9.38 27.72
N PRO A 191 -7.24 -8.57 28.44
CA PRO A 191 -7.75 -7.26 28.02
C PRO A 191 -6.80 -6.10 28.35
N LEU A 192 -6.77 -5.11 27.46
CA LEU A 192 -6.32 -3.75 27.76
C LEU A 192 -7.56 -2.91 28.10
N LYS A 193 -7.69 -2.39 29.32
CA LYS A 193 -8.85 -1.59 29.73
C LYS A 193 -8.63 -0.10 29.46
N LEU A 194 -9.57 0.53 28.77
CA LEU A 194 -9.68 1.98 28.69
C LEU A 194 -10.54 2.47 29.86
N THR A 195 -9.89 2.93 30.93
CA THR A 195 -10.55 3.43 32.15
C THR A 195 -10.45 4.95 32.21
N LYS A 196 -11.16 5.61 33.14
CA LYS A 196 -11.01 7.06 33.38
C LYS A 196 -9.56 7.52 33.66
N ASP A 197 -8.72 6.62 34.16
CA ASP A 197 -7.31 6.86 34.54
C ASP A 197 -6.34 6.48 33.39
N GLY A 198 -6.89 6.11 32.24
CA GLY A 198 -6.21 5.78 30.98
C GLY A 198 -6.21 4.29 30.64
N LEU A 199 -5.31 3.93 29.73
CA LEU A 199 -5.09 2.56 29.25
C LEU A 199 -4.33 1.72 30.28
N ILE A 200 -4.90 0.60 30.72
CA ILE A 200 -4.34 -0.27 31.76
C ILE A 200 -4.35 -1.73 31.29
N ALA A 201 -3.19 -2.38 31.29
CA ALA A 201 -3.00 -3.78 30.90
C ALA A 201 -3.45 -4.71 32.04
N VAL A 202 -4.59 -5.39 31.86
CA VAL A 202 -5.19 -6.27 32.88
C VAL A 202 -4.65 -7.68 32.83
N ASP A 203 -4.30 -8.16 31.64
CA ASP A 203 -3.65 -9.46 31.48
C ASP A 203 -2.68 -9.38 30.31
N ALA A 204 -1.60 -10.14 30.37
CA ALA A 204 -0.68 -10.25 29.26
C ALA A 204 -0.02 -11.63 29.16
N ARG A 205 0.30 -12.02 27.93
CA ARG A 205 1.02 -13.25 27.60
C ARG A 205 2.19 -12.92 26.69
N ILE A 206 3.29 -13.64 26.90
CA ILE A 206 4.53 -13.44 26.14
C ILE A 206 5.00 -14.79 25.63
N LYS A 207 5.32 -14.85 24.35
CA LYS A 207 5.97 -15.99 23.73
C LYS A 207 7.40 -15.60 23.36
N LYS A 208 8.38 -16.34 23.86
CA LYS A 208 9.80 -16.15 23.57
C LYS A 208 10.33 -17.24 22.64
N SER A 209 11.34 -16.91 21.85
CA SER A 209 12.12 -17.84 21.04
C SER A 209 13.40 -18.26 21.77
N SER A 210 13.83 -19.51 21.55
CA SER A 210 15.14 -20.01 21.98
C SER A 210 16.30 -19.61 21.04
N SER A 211 16.01 -18.95 19.92
CA SER A 211 17.00 -18.53 18.92
C SER A 211 16.80 -17.07 18.49
N ILE A 212 17.89 -16.31 18.48
CA ILE A 212 17.96 -14.95 17.94
C ILE A 212 18.30 -15.09 16.46
N SER A 213 17.39 -14.70 15.57
CA SER A 213 17.66 -14.64 14.13
C SER A 213 18.67 -13.52 13.88
N LYS A 214 19.82 -13.87 13.30
CA LYS A 214 20.81 -12.88 12.84
C LYS A 214 20.26 -12.22 11.57
N GLU A 215 20.03 -10.91 11.65
CA GLU A 215 19.68 -10.11 10.48
C GLU A 215 20.88 -10.09 9.52
N SER A 216 20.68 -10.52 8.27
CA SER A 216 21.75 -10.48 7.28
C SER A 216 21.85 -9.06 6.73
N LEU A 217 22.91 -8.36 7.14
CA LEU A 217 23.24 -7.06 6.60
C LEU A 217 23.78 -7.26 5.19
N ARG A 218 22.97 -6.99 4.16
CA ARG A 218 23.48 -6.82 2.78
C ARG A 218 24.51 -5.68 2.81
N LYS A 219 25.75 -5.97 2.42
CA LYS A 219 26.81 -4.95 2.29
C LYS A 219 26.48 -3.99 1.14
N SER A 220 26.68 -2.68 1.37
CA SER A 220 26.64 -1.60 0.39
C SER A 220 27.81 -1.74 -0.60
N THR A 221 27.69 -1.64 -1.93
CA THR A 221 26.96 -0.68 -2.77
C THR A 221 26.63 -1.34 -4.12
N ARG A 222 25.34 -1.60 -4.38
CA ARG A 222 24.87 -2.05 -5.70
C ARG A 222 24.97 -0.91 -6.72
N PRO A 223 25.19 -1.20 -8.02
CA PRO A 223 25.08 -0.18 -9.07
C PRO A 223 23.70 0.48 -9.10
N ASP A 224 23.63 1.73 -9.58
CA ASP A 224 22.34 2.38 -9.84
C ASP A 224 21.68 1.77 -11.09
N PHE A 225 20.53 1.12 -10.91
CA PHE A 225 19.80 0.45 -11.99
C PHE A 225 19.33 1.42 -13.09
N LEU A 226 19.15 2.71 -12.77
CA LEU A 226 18.71 3.70 -13.75
C LEU A 226 19.82 4.05 -14.76
N HIS A 227 21.09 3.78 -14.45
CA HIS A 227 22.21 4.11 -15.31
C HIS A 227 22.49 2.99 -16.32
N ASN A 228 22.05 3.21 -17.57
CA ASN A 228 22.20 2.28 -18.68
C ASN A 228 22.79 3.06 -19.87
N GLN A 229 23.95 2.66 -20.40
CA GLN A 229 24.62 3.34 -21.52
C GLN A 229 24.98 2.39 -22.66
N ARG A 230 25.35 1.14 -22.35
CA ARG A 230 25.77 0.13 -23.34
C ARG A 230 24.96 -1.15 -23.13
N VAL A 231 23.90 -1.27 -23.92
CA VAL A 231 22.86 -2.28 -23.75
C VAL A 231 22.98 -3.38 -24.80
N ALA A 232 23.07 -4.64 -24.35
CA ALA A 232 23.02 -5.81 -25.21
C ALA A 232 21.68 -6.55 -25.10
N ILE A 233 21.04 -6.85 -26.23
CA ILE A 233 19.81 -7.65 -26.28
C ILE A 233 20.15 -9.05 -26.81
N ILE A 234 20.21 -10.00 -25.89
CA ILE A 234 20.52 -11.40 -26.18
C ILE A 234 19.22 -12.15 -26.47
N GLY A 235 19.15 -12.76 -27.66
CA GLY A 235 17.91 -13.35 -28.17
C GLY A 235 17.11 -12.40 -29.06
N ALA A 236 17.71 -11.26 -29.47
CA ALA A 236 17.17 -10.43 -30.55
C ALA A 236 16.88 -11.32 -31.78
N SER A 237 15.78 -11.09 -32.49
CA SER A 237 15.37 -11.97 -33.59
C SER A 237 14.80 -11.17 -34.74
N THR A 238 14.92 -11.68 -35.96
CA THR A 238 14.20 -11.16 -37.14
C THR A 238 12.76 -11.67 -37.23
N ASP A 239 12.41 -12.67 -36.42
CA ASP A 239 11.05 -13.19 -36.30
C ASP A 239 10.18 -12.24 -35.46
N LYS A 240 9.23 -11.58 -36.12
CA LYS A 240 8.37 -10.55 -35.52
C LYS A 240 7.46 -11.08 -34.40
N THR A 241 7.29 -12.38 -34.29
CA THR A 241 6.46 -13.01 -33.25
C THR A 241 7.19 -13.21 -31.92
N LYS A 242 8.52 -13.08 -31.91
CA LYS A 242 9.33 -13.34 -30.71
C LYS A 242 9.49 -12.10 -29.85
N ALA A 243 9.47 -12.29 -28.53
CA ALA A 243 9.73 -11.23 -27.56
C ALA A 243 11.04 -10.47 -27.86
N GLY A 244 12.12 -11.19 -28.22
CA GLY A 244 13.40 -10.58 -28.59
C GLY A 244 13.35 -9.63 -29.79
N TYR A 245 12.44 -9.84 -30.77
CA TYR A 245 12.19 -8.85 -31.83
C TYR A 245 11.51 -7.61 -31.27
N VAL A 246 10.49 -7.79 -30.42
CA VAL A 246 9.72 -6.66 -29.87
C VAL A 246 10.60 -5.77 -28.99
N VAL A 247 11.42 -6.36 -28.10
CA VAL A 247 12.41 -5.60 -27.29
C VAL A 247 13.38 -4.85 -28.20
N ALA A 248 13.95 -5.51 -29.23
CA ALA A 248 14.86 -4.86 -30.16
C ALA A 248 14.19 -3.68 -30.90
N LYS A 249 12.96 -3.88 -31.40
CA LYS A 249 12.14 -2.84 -32.04
C LYS A 249 11.90 -1.65 -31.13
N ASN A 250 11.49 -1.90 -29.89
CA ASN A 250 11.19 -0.85 -28.92
C ASN A 250 12.46 -0.07 -28.51
N SER A 251 13.63 -0.71 -28.54
CA SER A 251 14.89 -0.08 -28.10
C SER A 251 15.47 0.96 -29.07
N ILE A 252 15.06 1.01 -30.34
CA ILE A 252 15.73 1.79 -31.41
C ILE A 252 15.88 3.28 -31.10
N GLY A 253 15.01 3.84 -30.26
CA GLY A 253 15.09 5.25 -29.84
C GLY A 253 16.12 5.57 -28.75
N PHE A 254 16.81 4.56 -28.20
CA PHE A 254 17.75 4.74 -27.08
C PHE A 254 18.91 5.66 -27.45
N LYS A 255 19.25 6.56 -26.52
CA LYS A 255 20.34 7.54 -26.69
C LYS A 255 21.75 6.96 -26.48
N GLY A 256 21.88 5.75 -25.95
CA GLY A 256 23.15 5.06 -25.76
C GLY A 256 23.46 4.04 -26.86
N GLU A 257 24.39 3.12 -26.58
CA GLU A 257 24.81 2.08 -27.52
C GLU A 257 23.94 0.83 -27.39
N LEU A 258 23.51 0.29 -28.53
CA LEU A 258 22.69 -0.92 -28.63
C LEU A 258 23.41 -2.01 -29.41
N PHE A 259 23.44 -3.22 -28.84
CA PHE A 259 23.97 -4.41 -29.48
C PHE A 259 22.88 -5.49 -29.56
N PHE A 260 22.66 -6.06 -30.74
CA PHE A 260 21.72 -7.16 -30.94
C PHE A 260 22.49 -8.45 -31.13
N VAL A 261 22.17 -9.48 -30.36
CA VAL A 261 22.89 -10.77 -30.39
C VAL A 261 21.94 -11.92 -30.70
N ASN A 262 22.28 -12.68 -31.75
CA ASN A 262 21.63 -13.91 -32.15
C ASN A 262 22.59 -14.81 -32.94
N GLN A 263 22.67 -16.10 -32.61
CA GLN A 263 23.55 -17.07 -33.26
C GLN A 263 23.43 -17.13 -34.79
N LYS A 264 22.26 -16.79 -35.36
CA LYS A 264 22.05 -16.75 -36.82
C LYS A 264 22.86 -15.62 -37.49
N GLY A 265 23.17 -14.55 -36.77
CA GLY A 265 23.76 -13.33 -37.30
C GLY A 265 22.87 -12.62 -38.32
N GLY A 266 23.39 -11.56 -38.94
CA GLY A 266 22.75 -10.83 -40.03
C GLY A 266 22.51 -9.37 -39.69
N GLN A 267 21.33 -8.84 -40.06
CA GLN A 267 20.93 -7.46 -39.80
C GLN A 267 19.51 -7.42 -39.24
N LEU A 268 19.26 -6.55 -38.26
CA LEU A 268 17.96 -6.32 -37.65
C LEU A 268 17.79 -4.82 -37.41
N LEU A 269 16.70 -4.23 -37.93
CA LEU A 269 16.36 -2.82 -37.74
C LEU A 269 17.55 -1.89 -38.07
N GLU A 270 18.15 -2.14 -39.22
CA GLU A 270 19.32 -1.42 -39.76
C GLU A 270 20.63 -1.57 -38.95
N LYS A 271 20.63 -2.33 -37.85
CA LYS A 271 21.80 -2.61 -37.02
C LYS A 271 22.36 -4.03 -37.26
N PRO A 272 23.68 -4.24 -37.08
CA PRO A 272 24.26 -5.58 -37.10
C PRO A 272 23.63 -6.49 -36.05
N LEU A 273 23.30 -7.71 -36.46
CA LEU A 273 22.93 -8.80 -35.57
C LEU A 273 24.16 -9.68 -35.36
N LEU A 274 24.80 -9.53 -34.20
CA LEU A 274 26.05 -10.18 -33.82
C LEU A 274 25.80 -11.65 -33.48
N LYS A 275 26.73 -12.55 -33.80
CA LYS A 275 26.54 -13.99 -33.58
C LYS A 275 26.76 -14.40 -32.13
N SER A 276 27.59 -13.66 -31.41
CA SER A 276 27.92 -13.95 -30.01
C SER A 276 28.24 -12.68 -29.22
N ILE A 277 28.30 -12.82 -27.90
CA ILE A 277 28.64 -11.72 -26.98
C ILE A 277 30.08 -11.27 -27.22
N GLU A 278 30.94 -12.17 -27.71
CA GLU A 278 32.36 -11.89 -27.93
C GLU A 278 32.64 -10.83 -28.98
N GLU A 279 31.76 -10.73 -29.98
CA GLU A 279 31.85 -9.75 -31.07
C GLU A 279 31.63 -8.31 -30.59
N ILE A 280 31.06 -8.12 -29.39
CA ILE A 280 30.88 -6.80 -28.79
C ILE A 280 32.23 -6.31 -28.25
N GLN A 281 32.70 -5.18 -28.77
CA GLN A 281 33.91 -4.52 -28.26
C GLN A 281 33.60 -3.75 -26.96
N GLY A 282 34.47 -3.84 -25.96
CA GLY A 282 34.32 -3.12 -24.69
C GLY A 282 33.27 -3.73 -23.73
N ASN A 283 32.85 -2.92 -22.76
CA ASN A 283 31.96 -3.36 -21.69
C ASN A 283 30.48 -3.35 -22.10
N ILE A 284 29.68 -4.17 -21.43
CA ILE A 284 28.22 -4.21 -21.51
C ILE A 284 27.70 -3.90 -20.10
N ASP A 285 27.17 -2.71 -19.88
CA ASP A 285 26.64 -2.37 -18.55
C ASP A 285 25.27 -2.99 -18.31
N THR A 286 24.49 -3.20 -19.37
CA THR A 286 23.11 -3.68 -19.29
C THR A 286 22.87 -4.79 -20.29
N ALA A 287 22.30 -5.92 -19.85
CA ALA A 287 21.92 -7.00 -20.74
C ALA A 287 20.44 -7.36 -20.58
N VAL A 288 19.77 -7.63 -21.70
CA VAL A 288 18.41 -8.19 -21.74
C VAL A 288 18.48 -9.61 -22.26
N LEU A 289 17.92 -10.56 -21.51
CA LEU A 289 17.84 -11.97 -21.91
C LEU A 289 16.42 -12.32 -22.34
N ALA A 290 16.27 -12.59 -23.65
CA ALA A 290 15.05 -13.10 -24.28
C ALA A 290 15.33 -14.44 -24.98
N ILE A 291 15.92 -15.38 -24.23
CA ILE A 291 16.38 -16.71 -24.69
C ILE A 291 15.76 -17.81 -23.82
N PRO A 292 15.71 -19.09 -24.27
CA PRO A 292 15.19 -20.18 -23.46
C PRO A 292 15.88 -20.31 -22.09
N ALA A 293 15.13 -20.66 -21.04
CA ALA A 293 15.59 -20.68 -19.64
C ALA A 293 16.91 -21.43 -19.42
N LYS A 294 17.08 -22.60 -20.06
CA LYS A 294 18.30 -23.42 -19.97
C LYS A 294 19.60 -22.71 -20.39
N PHE A 295 19.51 -21.62 -21.15
CA PHE A 295 20.67 -20.85 -21.61
C PHE A 295 20.90 -19.58 -20.79
N VAL A 296 19.99 -19.22 -19.88
CA VAL A 296 20.08 -17.98 -19.09
C VAL A 296 21.32 -17.96 -18.21
N ILE A 297 21.50 -18.96 -17.33
CA ILE A 297 22.65 -19.02 -16.41
C ILE A 297 24.00 -19.07 -17.16
N PRO A 298 24.19 -19.92 -18.19
CA PRO A 298 25.41 -19.88 -19.01
C PRO A 298 25.70 -18.49 -19.60
N THR A 299 24.67 -17.83 -20.14
CA THR A 299 24.79 -16.48 -20.72
C THR A 299 25.16 -15.44 -19.66
N ILE A 300 24.62 -15.54 -18.44
CA ILE A 300 24.99 -14.66 -17.33
C ILE A 300 26.50 -14.81 -17.03
N LYS A 301 27.00 -16.04 -17.00
CA LYS A 301 28.44 -16.32 -16.75
C LYS A 301 29.35 -15.73 -17.84
N GLU A 302 28.88 -15.66 -19.09
CA GLU A 302 29.58 -14.97 -20.19
C GLU A 302 29.53 -13.44 -20.09
N LEU A 303 28.44 -12.88 -19.54
CA LEU A 303 28.26 -11.43 -19.40
C LEU A 303 29.01 -10.82 -18.21
N ILE A 304 29.19 -11.56 -17.10
CA ILE A 304 29.93 -11.09 -15.91
C ILE A 304 31.30 -10.49 -16.26
N PRO A 305 32.21 -11.18 -16.99
CA PRO A 305 33.51 -10.62 -17.33
C PRO A 305 33.45 -9.41 -18.29
N ARG A 306 32.27 -9.10 -18.86
CA ARG A 306 32.03 -7.93 -19.71
C ARG A 306 31.62 -6.67 -18.93
N GLY A 307 31.67 -6.70 -17.59
CA GLY A 307 31.37 -5.55 -16.74
C GLY A 307 29.88 -5.29 -16.54
N LEU A 308 29.07 -6.36 -16.54
CA LEU A 308 27.63 -6.33 -16.32
C LEU A 308 27.28 -5.61 -15.01
N LYS A 309 26.38 -4.61 -15.08
CA LYS A 309 25.83 -3.90 -13.91
C LYS A 309 24.34 -4.16 -13.73
N ASN A 310 23.60 -4.28 -14.82
CA ASN A 310 22.16 -4.49 -14.83
C ASN A 310 21.80 -5.66 -15.76
N LEU A 311 20.96 -6.57 -15.27
CA LEU A 311 20.42 -7.68 -16.04
C LEU A 311 18.90 -7.62 -16.02
N ILE A 312 18.27 -7.74 -17.19
CA ILE A 312 16.82 -7.86 -17.32
C ILE A 312 16.53 -9.23 -17.93
N VAL A 313 15.83 -10.08 -17.19
CA VAL A 313 15.50 -11.44 -17.65
C VAL A 313 14.02 -11.50 -18.01
N ILE A 314 13.73 -11.43 -19.31
CA ILE A 314 12.37 -11.54 -19.86
C ILE A 314 11.86 -12.99 -19.77
N THR A 315 12.78 -13.93 -19.88
CA THR A 315 12.53 -15.37 -19.92
C THR A 315 11.72 -15.87 -18.71
N ALA A 316 10.66 -16.61 -19.01
CA ALA A 316 9.90 -17.44 -18.07
C ALA A 316 10.42 -18.89 -18.07
N GLY A 317 9.87 -19.73 -17.20
CA GLY A 317 10.25 -21.11 -16.94
C GLY A 317 11.07 -21.31 -15.66
N PHE A 318 10.93 -20.44 -14.65
CA PHE A 318 11.69 -20.48 -13.40
C PHE A 318 10.80 -20.92 -12.22
N LYS A 319 10.82 -20.21 -11.09
CA LYS A 319 10.08 -20.58 -9.87
C LYS A 319 8.58 -20.79 -10.12
N GLU A 320 7.97 -20.01 -11.01
CA GLU A 320 6.57 -20.14 -11.41
C GLU A 320 6.26 -21.47 -12.13
N SER A 321 7.29 -22.14 -12.65
CA SER A 321 7.20 -23.47 -13.29
C SER A 321 7.85 -24.58 -12.46
N GLY A 322 8.21 -24.32 -11.19
CA GLY A 322 8.84 -25.30 -10.30
C GLY A 322 10.37 -25.36 -10.34
N HIS A 323 11.03 -24.49 -11.12
CA HIS A 323 12.49 -24.41 -11.27
C HIS A 323 13.10 -23.35 -10.33
N GLN A 324 12.91 -23.55 -9.02
CA GLN A 324 13.33 -22.58 -8.00
C GLN A 324 14.85 -22.54 -7.82
N GLU A 325 15.55 -23.66 -7.99
CA GLU A 325 17.01 -23.73 -7.78
C GLU A 325 17.77 -22.89 -8.81
N GLU A 326 17.36 -22.95 -10.08
CA GLU A 326 17.93 -22.15 -11.16
C GLU A 326 17.68 -20.65 -10.95
N GLU A 327 16.50 -20.27 -10.46
CA GLU A 327 16.22 -18.88 -10.08
C GLU A 327 17.14 -18.43 -8.94
N LEU A 328 17.28 -19.22 -7.88
CA LEU A 328 18.18 -18.90 -6.77
C LEU A 328 19.65 -18.77 -7.22
N GLU A 329 20.10 -19.56 -8.21
CA GLU A 329 21.44 -19.41 -8.80
C GLU A 329 21.61 -18.05 -9.49
N ILE A 330 20.58 -17.53 -10.18
CA ILE A 330 20.61 -16.17 -10.77
C ILE A 330 20.81 -15.12 -9.67
N GLY A 331 20.04 -15.20 -8.58
CA GLY A 331 20.16 -14.27 -7.45
C GLY A 331 21.54 -14.35 -6.77
N LYS A 332 22.08 -15.56 -6.61
CA LYS A 332 23.41 -15.80 -6.05
C LYS A 332 24.51 -15.19 -6.93
N LEU A 333 24.46 -15.42 -8.24
CA LEU A 333 25.42 -14.84 -9.19
C LEU A 333 25.38 -13.30 -9.13
N ALA A 334 24.18 -12.72 -9.03
CA ALA A 334 24.00 -11.29 -8.87
C ALA A 334 24.69 -10.78 -7.61
N GLU A 335 24.47 -11.42 -6.46
CA GLU A 335 25.10 -11.05 -5.19
C GLU A 335 26.62 -11.20 -5.20
N GLU A 336 27.15 -12.34 -5.66
CA GLU A 336 28.59 -12.62 -5.69
C GLU A 336 29.37 -11.68 -6.61
N ASN A 337 28.73 -11.18 -7.69
CA ASN A 337 29.38 -10.37 -8.72
C ASN A 337 28.91 -8.90 -8.74
N ASN A 338 28.09 -8.49 -7.77
CA ASN A 338 27.63 -7.11 -7.57
C ASN A 338 26.94 -6.45 -8.80
N PHE A 339 26.01 -7.16 -9.44
CA PHE A 339 25.13 -6.61 -10.48
C PHE A 339 23.65 -6.78 -10.11
N ASN A 340 22.76 -5.97 -10.68
CA ASN A 340 21.33 -6.00 -10.38
C ASN A 340 20.57 -6.96 -11.32
N VAL A 341 19.52 -7.62 -10.83
CA VAL A 341 18.60 -8.39 -11.68
C VAL A 341 17.16 -7.89 -11.55
N LEU A 342 16.57 -7.51 -12.68
CA LEU A 342 15.13 -7.29 -12.85
C LEU A 342 14.51 -8.53 -13.53
N GLY A 343 13.54 -9.16 -12.89
CA GLY A 343 12.96 -10.44 -13.31
C GLY A 343 13.37 -11.61 -12.39
N PRO A 344 13.43 -12.86 -12.89
CA PRO A 344 13.04 -13.30 -14.24
C PRO A 344 11.53 -13.19 -14.48
N ASN A 345 11.06 -13.66 -15.65
CA ASN A 345 9.64 -13.66 -16.02
C ASN A 345 9.00 -12.26 -15.92
N CYS A 346 9.64 -11.26 -16.53
CA CYS A 346 9.18 -9.88 -16.46
C CYS A 346 8.88 -9.30 -17.85
N LEU A 347 8.05 -8.25 -17.91
CA LEU A 347 7.74 -7.52 -19.15
C LEU A 347 8.92 -6.69 -19.66
N GLY A 348 9.83 -6.30 -18.76
CA GLY A 348 11.01 -5.49 -19.05
C GLY A 348 11.02 -4.12 -18.36
N TYR A 349 11.76 -3.19 -18.95
CA TYR A 349 12.08 -1.87 -18.38
C TYR A 349 11.88 -0.74 -19.40
N PHE A 350 11.40 0.42 -18.93
CA PHE A 350 11.34 1.66 -19.70
C PHE A 350 11.88 2.83 -18.88
N ASN A 351 12.66 3.69 -19.53
CA ASN A 351 13.07 5.00 -19.01
C ASN A 351 12.98 6.05 -20.10
N ASP A 352 12.14 7.05 -19.87
CA ASP A 352 11.86 8.14 -20.80
C ASP A 352 13.07 9.05 -21.04
N SER A 353 13.86 9.36 -20.01
CA SER A 353 14.96 10.33 -20.10
C SER A 353 16.02 9.95 -21.13
N THR A 354 16.30 8.64 -21.26
CA THR A 354 17.21 8.05 -22.24
C THR A 354 16.49 7.47 -23.46
N ASN A 355 15.15 7.53 -23.48
CA ASN A 355 14.29 6.86 -24.46
C ASN A 355 14.62 5.35 -24.58
N LEU A 356 14.91 4.72 -23.44
CA LEU A 356 15.29 3.31 -23.36
C LEU A 356 14.03 2.47 -23.10
N ASN A 357 13.50 1.83 -24.13
CA ASN A 357 12.38 0.90 -23.99
C ASN A 357 12.86 -0.54 -24.26
N LEU A 358 13.09 -1.28 -23.17
CA LEU A 358 13.48 -2.70 -23.15
C LEU A 358 12.30 -3.61 -22.76
N THR A 359 11.07 -3.16 -23.01
CA THR A 359 9.87 -3.97 -22.81
C THR A 359 9.52 -4.76 -24.07
N PHE A 360 8.85 -5.90 -23.91
CA PHE A 360 8.21 -6.60 -25.04
C PHE A 360 6.71 -6.27 -25.19
N GLY A 361 6.25 -5.16 -24.62
CA GLY A 361 4.88 -4.64 -24.73
C GLY A 361 4.70 -3.58 -25.83
N THR A 362 3.63 -2.78 -25.72
CA THR A 362 3.33 -1.67 -26.64
C THR A 362 4.51 -0.68 -26.69
N GLY A 363 5.07 -0.47 -27.88
CA GLY A 363 6.28 0.34 -28.08
C GLY A 363 6.06 1.86 -28.08
N ASN A 364 4.83 2.31 -28.36
CA ASN A 364 4.48 3.74 -28.43
C ASN A 364 4.10 4.26 -27.03
N LEU A 365 5.09 4.31 -26.13
CA LEU A 365 4.90 4.90 -24.81
C LEU A 365 5.11 6.41 -24.88
N LYS A 366 4.21 7.15 -24.26
CA LYS A 366 4.31 8.59 -24.14
C LYS A 366 5.18 8.97 -22.94
N THR A 367 5.94 10.04 -23.08
CA THR A 367 6.62 10.72 -21.98
C THR A 367 5.64 11.22 -20.94
N GLY A 368 5.92 10.96 -19.67
CA GLY A 368 5.15 11.51 -18.55
C GLY A 368 5.90 11.44 -17.23
N HIS A 369 5.17 11.59 -16.13
CA HIS A 369 5.74 11.71 -14.80
C HIS A 369 5.44 10.53 -13.87
N LEU A 370 4.66 9.57 -14.33
CA LEU A 370 4.30 8.38 -13.56
C LEU A 370 5.41 7.33 -13.67
N ALA A 371 5.98 6.91 -12.55
CA ALA A 371 6.79 5.69 -12.50
C ALA A 371 5.89 4.51 -12.11
N PHE A 372 5.99 3.39 -12.81
CA PHE A 372 5.15 2.22 -12.57
C PHE A 372 5.99 0.97 -12.34
N ILE A 373 5.91 0.41 -11.13
CA ILE A 373 6.47 -0.91 -10.78
C ILE A 373 5.33 -1.95 -10.77
N SER A 374 5.52 -3.07 -11.46
CA SER A 374 4.53 -4.16 -11.47
C SER A 374 5.18 -5.54 -11.42
N GLN A 375 4.70 -6.39 -10.51
CA GLN A 375 5.03 -7.82 -10.52
C GLN A 375 4.37 -8.54 -11.70
N SER A 376 3.12 -8.22 -12.03
CA SER A 376 2.43 -8.84 -13.17
C SER A 376 2.74 -8.11 -14.48
N GLY A 377 3.34 -8.85 -15.42
CA GLY A 377 3.57 -8.35 -16.78
C GLY A 377 2.27 -8.15 -17.58
N ALA A 378 1.26 -9.00 -17.37
CA ALA A 378 -0.01 -8.91 -18.09
C ALA A 378 -0.85 -7.70 -17.66
N VAL A 379 -0.95 -7.46 -16.35
CA VAL A 379 -1.62 -6.26 -15.82
C VAL A 379 -0.93 -5.01 -16.32
N LEU A 380 0.41 -4.99 -16.28
CA LEU A 380 1.20 -3.87 -16.78
C LEU A 380 0.97 -3.63 -18.28
N ALA A 381 0.99 -4.68 -19.11
CA ALA A 381 0.74 -4.56 -20.54
C ALA A 381 -0.66 -4.00 -20.85
N GLY A 382 -1.69 -4.48 -20.14
CA GLY A 382 -3.06 -3.96 -20.28
C GLY A 382 -3.17 -2.48 -19.88
N LEU A 383 -2.54 -2.09 -18.78
CA LEU A 383 -2.54 -0.69 -18.32
C LEU A 383 -1.67 0.22 -19.21
N MET A 384 -0.60 -0.29 -19.81
CA MET A 384 0.19 0.46 -20.81
C MET A 384 -0.63 0.75 -22.07
N ASP A 385 -1.37 -0.25 -22.56
CA ASP A 385 -2.28 -0.06 -23.70
C ASP A 385 -3.39 0.95 -23.37
N TYR A 386 -4.00 0.80 -22.20
CA TYR A 386 -5.05 1.71 -21.75
C TYR A 386 -4.52 3.14 -21.54
N ALA A 387 -3.34 3.30 -20.95
CA ALA A 387 -2.68 4.58 -20.80
C ALA A 387 -2.42 5.27 -22.15
N ASN A 388 -2.00 4.53 -23.18
CA ASN A 388 -1.80 5.07 -24.53
C ASN A 388 -3.11 5.54 -25.17
N ALA A 389 -4.22 4.84 -24.93
CA ALA A 389 -5.55 5.26 -25.39
C ALA A 389 -6.02 6.56 -24.71
N LEU A 390 -5.55 6.83 -23.49
CA LEU A 390 -5.91 8.00 -22.69
C LEU A 390 -4.85 9.12 -22.70
N ASP A 391 -3.83 9.01 -23.55
CA ASP A 391 -2.72 9.96 -23.67
C ASP A 391 -1.90 10.15 -22.37
N ILE A 392 -1.86 9.11 -21.53
CA ILE A 392 -1.11 9.07 -20.26
C ILE A 392 0.30 8.55 -20.53
N GLY A 393 1.30 9.29 -20.06
CA GLY A 393 2.71 8.95 -20.21
C GLY A 393 3.36 8.45 -18.93
N PHE A 394 4.48 7.76 -19.10
CA PHE A 394 5.30 7.22 -18.02
C PHE A 394 6.67 7.91 -18.01
N SER A 395 7.26 8.06 -16.82
CA SER A 395 8.68 8.36 -16.67
C SER A 395 9.49 7.05 -16.69
N HIS A 396 8.96 6.04 -16.00
CA HIS A 396 9.61 4.74 -15.82
C HIS A 396 8.56 3.62 -15.83
N ILE A 397 8.93 2.48 -16.38
CA ILE A 397 8.24 1.21 -16.16
C ILE A 397 9.26 0.18 -15.71
N MET A 398 8.96 -0.53 -14.63
CA MET A 398 9.82 -1.57 -14.06
C MET A 398 8.98 -2.80 -13.75
N SER A 399 9.02 -3.80 -14.63
CA SER A 399 8.37 -5.07 -14.38
C SER A 399 9.30 -5.97 -13.59
N THR A 400 8.93 -6.34 -12.35
CA THR A 400 9.81 -7.14 -11.49
C THR A 400 9.68 -8.64 -11.73
N GLY A 401 8.56 -9.10 -12.31
CA GLY A 401 8.29 -10.53 -12.48
C GLY A 401 8.39 -11.27 -11.16
N ASN A 402 9.16 -12.37 -11.16
CA ASN A 402 9.40 -13.20 -9.97
C ASN A 402 10.20 -12.45 -8.88
N ALA A 403 10.91 -11.38 -9.24
CA ALA A 403 11.66 -10.51 -8.36
C ALA A 403 12.74 -11.24 -7.52
N VAL A 404 13.63 -11.98 -8.20
CA VAL A 404 14.68 -12.77 -7.54
C VAL A 404 15.72 -11.92 -6.82
N ASP A 405 15.96 -10.69 -7.30
CA ASP A 405 16.89 -9.74 -6.69
C ASP A 405 16.26 -8.36 -6.46
N LEU A 406 15.99 -7.60 -7.53
CA LEU A 406 15.31 -6.32 -7.41
C LEU A 406 13.79 -6.53 -7.28
N GLU A 407 13.24 -6.02 -6.19
CA GLU A 407 11.80 -5.90 -5.99
C GLU A 407 11.41 -4.44 -5.71
N SER A 408 10.13 -4.20 -5.44
CA SER A 408 9.61 -2.83 -5.26
C SER A 408 10.31 -2.07 -4.13
N SER A 409 10.75 -2.75 -3.07
CA SER A 409 11.46 -2.13 -1.95
C SER A 409 12.78 -1.49 -2.39
N ASP A 410 13.53 -2.09 -3.32
CA ASP A 410 14.81 -1.58 -3.82
C ASP A 410 14.65 -0.45 -4.84
N LEU A 411 13.58 -0.52 -5.64
CA LEU A 411 13.33 0.40 -6.75
C LEU A 411 12.75 1.74 -6.31
N ILE A 412 11.95 1.77 -5.24
CA ILE A 412 11.31 3.00 -4.72
C ILE A 412 12.35 4.11 -4.41
N PRO A 413 13.45 3.87 -3.66
CA PRO A 413 14.47 4.89 -3.41
C PRO A 413 15.14 5.42 -4.67
N MET A 414 15.31 4.60 -5.71
CA MET A 414 15.88 5.04 -6.99
C MET A 414 14.93 6.02 -7.68
N LEU A 415 13.65 5.65 -7.75
CA LEU A 415 12.61 6.47 -8.34
C LEU A 415 12.32 7.74 -7.53
N ASP A 416 12.47 7.75 -6.21
CA ASP A 416 12.29 8.96 -5.39
C ASP A 416 13.38 10.01 -5.69
N ARG A 417 14.61 9.58 -5.98
CA ARG A 417 15.71 10.48 -6.36
C ARG A 417 15.58 11.04 -7.79
N ASP A 418 14.94 10.31 -8.70
CA ASP A 418 14.83 10.73 -10.10
C ASP A 418 13.86 11.91 -10.28
N PRO A 419 14.27 13.06 -10.85
CA PRO A 419 13.42 14.24 -10.93
C PRO A 419 12.24 14.10 -11.92
N ASN A 420 12.27 13.16 -12.86
CA ASN A 420 11.22 12.96 -13.86
C ASN A 420 10.03 12.17 -13.29
N ALA A 421 10.29 11.25 -12.37
CA ALA A 421 9.25 10.59 -11.59
C ALA A 421 8.63 11.59 -10.59
N LYS A 422 7.34 11.88 -10.70
CA LYS A 422 6.58 12.71 -9.73
C LYS A 422 5.65 11.89 -8.84
N SER A 423 5.31 10.68 -9.28
CA SER A 423 4.47 9.74 -8.54
C SER A 423 4.90 8.30 -8.85
N ILE A 424 4.63 7.38 -7.93
CA ILE A 424 4.98 5.96 -8.07
C ILE A 424 3.71 5.12 -7.93
N SER A 425 3.44 4.26 -8.91
CA SER A 425 2.38 3.25 -8.84
C SER A 425 2.98 1.86 -8.69
N LEU A 426 2.38 1.06 -7.82
CA LEU A 426 2.83 -0.28 -7.44
C LEU A 426 1.69 -1.29 -7.64
N TYR A 427 1.94 -2.32 -8.43
CA TYR A 427 1.10 -3.51 -8.45
C TYR A 427 1.87 -4.67 -7.81
N LEU A 428 1.35 -5.17 -6.68
CA LEU A 428 1.99 -6.20 -5.87
C LEU A 428 1.06 -7.41 -5.67
N GLU A 429 1.65 -8.58 -5.79
CA GLU A 429 1.04 -9.88 -5.47
C GLU A 429 1.64 -10.46 -4.18
N GLY A 430 2.95 -10.26 -3.97
CA GLY A 430 3.66 -10.59 -2.74
C GLY A 430 4.88 -9.69 -2.53
N ILE A 431 5.54 -9.81 -1.39
CA ILE A 431 6.79 -9.09 -1.10
C ILE A 431 7.69 -9.96 -0.24
N SER A 432 9.00 -9.91 -0.47
CA SER A 432 9.97 -10.65 0.33
C SER A 432 10.72 -9.76 1.32
N LYS A 433 11.02 -8.51 0.96
CA LYS A 433 11.74 -7.55 1.82
C LYS A 433 10.78 -6.51 2.42
N GLY A 434 9.85 -6.98 3.25
CA GLY A 434 8.80 -6.12 3.83
C GLY A 434 9.35 -5.04 4.77
N LYS A 435 10.32 -5.36 5.62
CA LYS A 435 11.01 -4.39 6.49
C LYS A 435 11.63 -3.25 5.69
N GLU A 436 12.36 -3.58 4.63
CA GLU A 436 12.98 -2.63 3.71
C GLU A 436 11.94 -1.82 2.96
N LEU A 437 10.83 -2.43 2.54
CA LEU A 437 9.71 -1.73 1.91
C LEU A 437 9.15 -0.64 2.84
N LEU A 438 8.83 -0.98 4.09
CA LEU A 438 8.30 -0.02 5.08
C LEU A 438 9.29 1.13 5.30
N LYS A 439 10.56 0.80 5.51
CA LYS A 439 11.64 1.79 5.68
C LYS A 439 11.78 2.71 4.47
N ASN A 440 11.75 2.17 3.26
CA ASN A 440 11.99 2.94 2.04
C ASN A 440 10.78 3.81 1.67
N ILE A 441 9.55 3.31 1.86
CA ILE A 441 8.33 4.10 1.71
C ILE A 441 8.32 5.27 2.69
N ARG A 442 8.65 5.03 3.97
CA ARG A 442 8.72 6.09 5.00
C ARG A 442 9.64 7.25 4.61
N ASN A 443 10.74 6.95 3.94
CA ASN A 443 11.72 7.95 3.50
C ASN A 443 11.38 8.58 2.14
N THR A 444 10.37 8.07 1.43
CA THR A 444 9.96 8.56 0.11
C THR A 444 9.08 9.79 0.25
N LYS A 445 9.37 10.81 -0.57
CA LYS A 445 8.57 12.06 -0.57
C LYS A 445 7.47 12.05 -1.63
N LYS A 446 7.61 11.19 -2.64
CA LYS A 446 6.64 11.08 -3.72
C LYS A 446 5.39 10.32 -3.31
N PRO A 447 4.22 10.71 -3.83
CA PRO A 447 2.98 9.97 -3.62
C PRO A 447 3.09 8.56 -4.22
N ILE A 448 2.70 7.57 -3.41
CA ILE A 448 2.64 6.17 -3.82
C ILE A 448 1.18 5.72 -3.92
N PHE A 449 0.84 5.06 -5.03
CA PHE A 449 -0.43 4.41 -5.28
C PHE A 449 -0.20 2.92 -5.39
N LEU A 450 -0.99 2.11 -4.69
CA LEU A 450 -0.71 0.68 -4.57
C LEU A 450 -1.95 -0.15 -4.77
N PHE A 451 -1.87 -1.14 -5.64
CA PHE A 451 -2.84 -2.21 -5.74
C PHE A 451 -2.20 -3.50 -5.23
N LYS A 452 -2.83 -4.12 -4.23
CA LYS A 452 -2.43 -5.43 -3.70
C LYS A 452 -3.44 -6.47 -4.16
N SER A 453 -2.99 -7.48 -4.90
CA SER A 453 -3.83 -8.64 -5.23
C SER A 453 -3.93 -9.60 -4.04
N GLY A 454 -4.80 -10.62 -4.11
CA GLY A 454 -4.91 -11.63 -3.05
C GLY A 454 -5.64 -11.15 -1.78
N LYS A 455 -6.68 -10.33 -1.95
CA LYS A 455 -7.52 -9.82 -0.84
C LYS A 455 -8.38 -10.91 -0.18
N SER A 456 -8.93 -11.83 -0.98
CA SER A 456 -9.65 -13.01 -0.46
C SER A 456 -8.73 -14.23 -0.41
N GLU A 457 -9.12 -15.26 0.35
CA GLU A 457 -8.37 -16.52 0.39
C GLU A 457 -8.27 -17.19 -0.97
N GLU A 458 -9.34 -17.14 -1.78
CA GLU A 458 -9.37 -17.67 -3.13
C GLU A 458 -8.42 -16.91 -4.05
N ALA A 459 -8.42 -15.58 -3.96
CA ALA A 459 -7.50 -14.74 -4.72
C ALA A 459 -6.04 -14.97 -4.28
N ALA A 460 -5.79 -15.16 -2.98
CA ALA A 460 -4.48 -15.48 -2.43
C ALA A 460 -3.96 -16.83 -2.95
N LYS A 461 -4.83 -17.85 -3.00
CA LYS A 461 -4.51 -19.16 -3.59
C LYS A 461 -4.21 -19.06 -5.09
N ALA A 462 -5.00 -18.29 -5.83
CA ALA A 462 -4.77 -18.07 -7.27
C ALA A 462 -3.45 -17.32 -7.55
N ALA A 463 -3.12 -16.29 -6.77
CA ALA A 463 -1.86 -15.57 -6.90
C ALA A 463 -0.64 -16.48 -6.60
N PHE A 464 -0.77 -17.38 -5.62
CA PHE A 464 0.27 -18.35 -5.29
C PHE A 464 0.61 -19.28 -6.46
N SER A 465 -0.41 -19.81 -7.17
CA SER A 465 -0.18 -20.67 -8.32
C SER A 465 0.55 -19.99 -9.50
N HIS A 466 0.57 -18.66 -9.54
CA HIS A 466 1.21 -17.89 -10.61
C HIS A 466 2.60 -17.34 -10.26
N THR A 467 2.92 -17.14 -8.98
CA THR A 467 4.18 -16.51 -8.54
C THR A 467 5.03 -17.38 -7.61
N GLY A 468 4.47 -18.46 -7.06
CA GLY A 468 5.13 -19.28 -6.05
C GLY A 468 5.40 -18.55 -4.73
N ASN A 469 4.77 -17.39 -4.49
CA ASN A 469 4.86 -16.63 -3.23
C ASN A 469 3.52 -16.66 -2.50
N LEU A 470 3.52 -17.02 -1.22
CA LEU A 470 2.30 -17.00 -0.40
C LEU A 470 1.86 -15.53 -0.23
N SER A 471 0.64 -15.19 -0.62
CA SER A 471 0.08 -13.86 -0.32
C SER A 471 -0.09 -13.75 1.20
N GLY A 472 0.71 -12.89 1.83
CA GLY A 472 0.62 -12.61 3.26
C GLY A 472 -0.73 -11.99 3.66
N ASN A 473 -0.90 -11.74 4.96
CA ASN A 473 -2.13 -11.16 5.50
C ASN A 473 -2.43 -9.78 4.84
N TYR A 474 -3.51 -9.72 4.05
CA TYR A 474 -3.91 -8.52 3.31
C TYR A 474 -4.24 -7.34 4.24
N ASP A 475 -4.97 -7.59 5.33
CA ASP A 475 -5.39 -6.55 6.26
C ASP A 475 -4.17 -5.92 6.94
N MET A 476 -3.19 -6.74 7.33
CA MET A 476 -1.90 -6.29 7.86
C MET A 476 -1.12 -5.47 6.83
N PHE A 477 -0.95 -6.00 5.61
CA PHE A 477 -0.26 -5.30 4.52
C PHE A 477 -0.91 -3.93 4.24
N SER A 478 -2.23 -3.91 4.04
CA SER A 478 -2.99 -2.70 3.73
C SER A 478 -2.93 -1.69 4.88
N GLY A 479 -3.04 -2.16 6.13
CA GLY A 479 -2.93 -1.33 7.33
C GLY A 479 -1.58 -0.63 7.44
N LEU A 480 -0.49 -1.38 7.26
CA LEU A 480 0.87 -0.86 7.29
C LEU A 480 1.14 0.13 6.14
N MET A 481 0.65 -0.14 4.93
CA MET A 481 0.80 0.80 3.81
C MET A 481 0.02 2.10 4.05
N LYS A 482 -1.21 2.02 4.57
CA LYS A 482 -2.03 3.19 4.87
C LYS A 482 -1.44 4.05 5.99
N SER A 483 -0.82 3.44 7.01
CA SER A 483 -0.13 4.19 8.08
C SER A 483 1.06 4.99 7.55
N LEU A 484 1.68 4.52 6.46
CA LEU A 484 2.73 5.20 5.70
C LEU A 484 2.19 6.17 4.62
N ASN A 485 0.90 6.50 4.64
CA ASN A 485 0.25 7.42 3.68
C ASN A 485 0.29 6.92 2.21
N VAL A 486 0.46 5.62 2.00
CA VAL A 486 0.30 4.98 0.69
C VAL A 486 -1.19 4.90 0.35
N ARG A 487 -1.54 5.30 -0.87
CA ARG A 487 -2.92 5.24 -1.37
C ARG A 487 -3.18 3.84 -1.92
N VAL A 488 -3.67 2.95 -1.06
CA VAL A 488 -4.13 1.62 -1.49
C VAL A 488 -5.41 1.78 -2.31
N VAL A 489 -5.41 1.28 -3.55
CA VAL A 489 -6.51 1.37 -4.52
C VAL A 489 -7.18 0.01 -4.71
N ASP A 490 -8.47 0.03 -5.04
CA ASP A 490 -9.31 -1.18 -5.15
C ASP A 490 -9.55 -1.65 -6.60
N ASN A 491 -9.04 -0.94 -7.60
CA ASN A 491 -9.03 -1.34 -9.01
C ASN A 491 -7.69 -1.00 -9.67
N ILE A 492 -7.35 -1.71 -10.75
CA ILE A 492 -6.03 -1.62 -11.38
C ILE A 492 -5.88 -0.34 -12.22
N GLU A 493 -6.97 0.16 -12.80
CA GLU A 493 -7.01 1.39 -13.60
C GLU A 493 -6.64 2.62 -12.76
N ALA A 494 -6.95 2.61 -11.46
CA ALA A 494 -6.58 3.66 -10.54
C ALA A 494 -5.05 3.83 -10.41
N LEU A 495 -4.24 2.83 -10.77
CA LEU A 495 -2.78 2.95 -10.79
C LEU A 495 -2.28 3.94 -11.86
N ILE A 496 -3.04 4.19 -12.92
CA ILE A 496 -2.67 5.17 -13.96
C ILE A 496 -3.53 6.44 -13.88
N LEU A 497 -4.77 6.33 -13.39
CA LEU A 497 -5.72 7.46 -13.35
C LEU A 497 -5.61 8.29 -12.07
N LYS A 498 -5.53 7.69 -10.88
CA LYS A 498 -5.46 8.42 -9.60
C LYS A 498 -4.24 9.35 -9.48
N PRO A 499 -3.05 9.01 -10.01
CA PRO A 499 -1.92 9.94 -10.08
C PRO A 499 -2.21 11.26 -10.80
N LEU A 500 -3.18 11.29 -11.73
CA LEU A 500 -3.51 12.51 -12.47
C LEU A 500 -4.29 13.53 -11.62
N PHE A 501 -4.95 13.08 -10.55
CA PHE A 501 -5.91 13.88 -9.78
C PHE A 501 -5.56 14.02 -8.29
N HIS A 502 -4.52 13.34 -7.82
CA HIS A 502 -4.28 13.22 -6.38
C HIS A 502 -3.99 14.56 -5.70
N ASN A 503 -3.39 15.51 -6.43
CA ASN A 503 -3.07 16.86 -5.94
C ASN A 503 -4.25 17.83 -6.05
N SER A 504 -5.28 17.48 -6.82
CA SER A 504 -6.42 18.35 -7.06
C SER A 504 -7.22 18.55 -5.77
N LYS A 505 -7.62 19.78 -5.53
CA LYS A 505 -8.38 20.27 -4.38
C LYS A 505 -9.61 21.06 -4.81
N GLU A 506 -9.48 21.89 -5.84
CA GLU A 506 -10.47 22.86 -6.29
C GLU A 506 -10.93 22.52 -7.72
N ILE A 507 -12.10 21.89 -7.83
CA ILE A 507 -12.62 21.35 -9.10
C ILE A 507 -13.73 22.27 -9.63
N ALA A 508 -13.63 22.69 -10.89
CA ALA A 508 -14.72 23.38 -11.57
C ALA A 508 -15.60 22.37 -12.32
N ILE A 509 -16.93 22.55 -12.28
CA ILE A 509 -17.87 21.77 -13.06
C ILE A 509 -18.63 22.72 -13.98
N ILE A 510 -18.65 22.40 -15.28
CA ILE A 510 -19.53 23.01 -16.27
C ILE A 510 -20.50 21.94 -16.73
N THR A 511 -21.80 22.20 -16.64
CA THR A 511 -22.82 21.21 -16.97
C THR A 511 -24.06 21.82 -17.58
N ASN A 512 -24.72 21.11 -18.49
CA ASN A 512 -26.04 21.46 -18.99
C ASN A 512 -27.18 20.92 -18.10
N ALA A 513 -26.88 20.29 -16.95
CA ALA A 513 -27.90 19.72 -16.08
C ALA A 513 -27.54 19.78 -14.60
N GLY A 514 -28.25 20.62 -13.84
CA GLY A 514 -28.05 20.79 -12.41
C GLY A 514 -28.22 19.52 -11.58
N GLY A 515 -29.17 18.63 -11.90
CA GLY A 515 -29.40 17.38 -11.16
C GLY A 515 -28.14 16.48 -11.11
N PRO A 516 -27.63 16.04 -12.27
CA PRO A 516 -26.35 15.33 -12.35
C PRO A 516 -25.16 16.12 -11.81
N GLY A 517 -25.16 17.46 -11.93
CA GLY A 517 -24.18 18.33 -11.28
C GLY A 517 -24.16 18.18 -9.75
N THR A 518 -25.32 18.11 -9.10
CA THR A 518 -25.44 17.88 -7.65
C THR A 518 -24.93 16.49 -7.26
N VAL A 519 -25.26 15.45 -8.02
CA VAL A 519 -24.76 14.09 -7.76
C VAL A 519 -23.23 14.02 -7.88
N LEU A 520 -22.66 14.70 -8.89
CA LEU A 520 -21.21 14.82 -9.04
C LEU A 520 -20.59 15.58 -7.87
N THR A 521 -21.24 16.65 -7.40
CA THR A 521 -20.80 17.42 -6.23
C THR A 521 -20.72 16.55 -4.98
N ASP A 522 -21.78 15.80 -4.66
CA ASP A 522 -21.80 14.88 -3.52
C ASP A 522 -20.68 13.84 -3.62
N ALA A 523 -20.47 13.27 -4.81
CA ALA A 523 -19.44 12.27 -5.04
C ALA A 523 -18.01 12.81 -4.92
N ILE A 524 -17.77 14.08 -5.28
CA ILE A 524 -16.50 14.80 -5.10
C ILE A 524 -16.26 15.08 -3.60
N VAL A 525 -17.25 15.64 -2.91
CA VAL A 525 -17.15 16.00 -1.48
C VAL A 525 -16.97 14.77 -0.60
N ALA A 526 -17.67 13.66 -0.90
CA ALA A 526 -17.52 12.39 -0.20
C ALA A 526 -16.08 11.81 -0.26
N ARG A 527 -15.26 12.28 -1.21
CA ARG A 527 -13.84 11.91 -1.37
C ARG A 527 -12.89 12.94 -0.78
N GLY A 528 -13.40 13.90 0.00
CA GLY A 528 -12.63 14.93 0.68
C GLY A 528 -12.09 16.02 -0.24
N LYS A 529 -12.63 16.14 -1.46
CA LYS A 529 -12.30 17.20 -2.43
C LYS A 529 -13.32 18.34 -2.34
N LYS A 530 -13.01 19.48 -2.96
CA LYS A 530 -13.88 20.66 -2.97
C LYS A 530 -14.18 21.12 -4.38
N LEU A 531 -15.30 21.81 -4.50
CA LEU A 531 -15.61 22.58 -5.69
C LEU A 531 -14.98 23.97 -5.59
N TYR A 532 -14.41 24.41 -6.70
CA TYR A 532 -13.87 25.76 -6.83
C TYR A 532 -14.95 26.80 -6.52
N SER A 533 -14.63 27.72 -5.61
CA SER A 533 -15.55 28.79 -5.18
C SER A 533 -15.49 29.98 -6.15
N LEU A 534 -16.64 30.35 -6.71
CA LEU A 534 -16.72 31.50 -7.62
C LEU A 534 -16.74 32.82 -6.83
N ASN A 535 -15.81 33.72 -7.16
CA ASN A 535 -15.82 35.09 -6.64
C ASN A 535 -16.70 36.02 -7.50
N GLU A 536 -16.88 37.28 -7.08
CA GLU A 536 -17.70 38.25 -7.83
C GLU A 536 -17.21 38.50 -9.26
N GLN A 537 -15.90 38.47 -9.51
CA GLN A 537 -15.34 38.67 -10.84
C GLN A 537 -15.67 37.49 -11.76
N ASN A 538 -15.55 36.27 -11.24
CA ASN A 538 -15.91 35.04 -11.94
C ASN A 538 -17.39 35.05 -12.34
N ILE A 539 -18.28 35.42 -11.39
CA ILE A 539 -19.72 35.53 -11.64
C ILE A 539 -20.01 36.60 -12.69
N ARG A 540 -19.40 37.78 -12.61
CA ARG A 540 -19.59 38.85 -13.63
C ARG A 540 -19.16 38.40 -15.02
N ALA A 541 -18.04 37.67 -15.13
CA ALA A 541 -17.55 37.16 -16.41
C ALA A 541 -18.51 36.12 -17.02
N LEU A 542 -19.08 35.24 -16.20
CA LEU A 542 -20.08 34.26 -16.63
C LEU A 542 -21.43 34.91 -16.98
N ASN A 543 -21.87 35.92 -16.23
CA ASN A 543 -23.10 36.67 -16.53
C ASN A 543 -23.06 37.38 -17.88
N ALA A 544 -21.87 37.73 -18.38
CA ALA A 544 -21.72 38.40 -19.67
C ALA A 544 -21.95 37.46 -20.87
N ILE A 545 -21.87 36.13 -20.66
CA ILE A 545 -21.92 35.13 -21.73
C ILE A 545 -23.02 34.06 -21.53
N LEU A 546 -23.54 33.89 -20.31
CA LEU A 546 -24.59 32.93 -19.99
C LEU A 546 -25.98 33.58 -19.87
N PRO A 547 -27.06 32.81 -20.09
CA PRO A 547 -28.43 33.25 -19.80
C PRO A 547 -28.60 33.62 -18.33
N GLU A 548 -29.47 34.59 -18.02
CA GLU A 548 -29.70 35.09 -16.64
C GLU A 548 -30.06 34.01 -15.61
N HIS A 549 -30.56 32.85 -16.05
CA HIS A 549 -31.01 31.78 -15.15
C HIS A 549 -29.97 30.70 -14.86
N TRP A 550 -28.71 30.85 -15.31
CA TRP A 550 -27.64 29.91 -14.95
C TRP A 550 -27.46 29.85 -13.41
N SER A 551 -26.80 28.81 -12.89
CA SER A 551 -26.80 28.53 -11.43
C SER A 551 -26.19 29.60 -10.52
N HIS A 552 -25.38 30.52 -11.05
CA HIS A 552 -24.58 31.49 -10.27
C HIS A 552 -23.68 30.83 -9.20
N ASN A 553 -23.34 29.56 -9.38
CA ASN A 553 -22.52 28.77 -8.46
C ASN A 553 -21.71 27.71 -9.22
N ASN A 554 -20.88 26.94 -8.51
CA ASN A 554 -20.27 25.71 -8.99
C ASN A 554 -21.03 24.51 -8.37
N PRO A 555 -21.68 23.63 -9.15
CA PRO A 555 -21.62 23.49 -10.61
C PRO A 555 -22.17 24.66 -11.42
N ILE A 556 -21.45 25.07 -12.47
CA ILE A 556 -21.86 26.08 -13.44
C ILE A 556 -22.87 25.42 -14.38
N ASP A 557 -24.16 25.54 -14.04
CA ASP A 557 -25.27 25.00 -14.82
C ASP A 557 -25.60 25.97 -15.96
N ILE A 558 -25.23 25.59 -17.18
CA ILE A 558 -25.39 26.37 -18.39
C ILE A 558 -26.74 26.10 -19.08
N ILE A 559 -27.70 25.48 -18.38
CA ILE A 559 -29.07 25.19 -18.81
C ILE A 559 -29.17 24.04 -19.83
N GLY A 560 -30.28 23.30 -19.77
CA GLY A 560 -30.51 22.04 -20.50
C GLY A 560 -30.38 22.08 -22.01
N ASP A 561 -30.75 23.21 -22.62
CA ASP A 561 -30.73 23.44 -24.06
C ASP A 561 -29.33 23.82 -24.58
N ALA A 562 -28.28 23.72 -23.76
CA ALA A 562 -26.93 24.09 -24.14
C ALA A 562 -26.41 23.27 -25.33
N LEU A 563 -25.95 24.00 -26.35
CA LEU A 563 -25.19 23.48 -27.49
C LEU A 563 -23.68 23.66 -27.27
N ALA A 564 -22.90 23.21 -28.24
CA ALA A 564 -21.43 23.26 -28.19
C ALA A 564 -20.87 24.69 -28.01
N ASP A 565 -21.54 25.70 -28.54
CA ASP A 565 -21.16 27.11 -28.44
C ASP A 565 -21.21 27.64 -27.00
N ARG A 566 -22.23 27.25 -26.22
CA ARG A 566 -22.39 27.64 -24.81
C ARG A 566 -21.35 26.94 -23.93
N TYR A 567 -21.05 25.67 -24.19
CA TYR A 567 -19.93 24.98 -23.56
C TYR A 567 -18.61 25.68 -23.86
N LYS A 568 -18.37 26.04 -25.13
CA LYS A 568 -17.16 26.75 -25.55
C LYS A 568 -17.03 28.10 -24.86
N ALA A 569 -18.08 28.93 -24.87
CA ALA A 569 -18.06 30.24 -24.22
C ALA A 569 -17.78 30.12 -22.70
N SER A 570 -18.38 29.12 -22.04
CA SER A 570 -18.17 28.88 -20.61
C SER A 570 -16.75 28.40 -20.31
N LEU A 571 -16.25 27.45 -21.09
CA LEU A 571 -14.87 26.96 -20.96
C LEU A 571 -13.86 28.07 -21.23
N ASP A 572 -14.07 28.91 -22.24
CA ASP A 572 -13.21 30.04 -22.56
C ASP A 572 -13.08 31.03 -21.38
N VAL A 573 -14.14 31.21 -20.58
CA VAL A 573 -14.12 32.03 -19.37
C VAL A 573 -13.49 31.30 -18.19
N VAL A 574 -13.96 30.09 -17.87
CA VAL A 574 -13.52 29.33 -16.68
C VAL A 574 -12.05 28.94 -16.79
N ASP A 575 -11.53 28.73 -17.99
CA ASP A 575 -10.11 28.41 -18.21
C ASP A 575 -9.16 29.55 -17.83
N ASN A 576 -9.69 30.76 -17.64
CA ASN A 576 -8.93 31.90 -17.14
C ASN A 576 -9.01 32.05 -15.61
N PHE A 577 -9.80 31.25 -14.91
CA PHE A 577 -9.91 31.34 -13.46
C PHE A 577 -8.63 30.82 -12.79
N ASP A 578 -8.11 31.59 -11.83
CA ASP A 578 -6.96 31.17 -11.04
C ASP A 578 -7.38 30.27 -9.89
N GLY A 579 -6.60 29.22 -9.65
CA GLY A 579 -6.81 28.26 -8.57
C GLY A 579 -7.71 27.08 -8.92
N VAL A 580 -8.21 26.98 -10.16
CA VAL A 580 -8.86 25.75 -10.66
C VAL A 580 -7.80 24.69 -10.94
N ASP A 581 -7.96 23.47 -10.43
CA ASP A 581 -7.01 22.39 -10.74
C ASP A 581 -7.34 21.71 -12.07
N PHE A 582 -8.62 21.46 -12.30
CA PHE A 582 -9.15 20.94 -13.57
C PHE A 582 -10.66 21.19 -13.68
N ILE A 583 -11.21 21.01 -14.88
CA ILE A 583 -12.62 21.27 -15.20
C ILE A 583 -13.29 19.95 -15.60
N TYR A 584 -14.35 19.54 -14.91
CA TYR A 584 -15.28 18.54 -15.41
C TYR A 584 -16.31 19.20 -16.33
N MET A 585 -16.39 18.68 -17.56
CA MET A 585 -17.42 19.04 -18.53
C MET A 585 -18.49 17.96 -18.54
N LEU A 586 -19.52 18.12 -17.71
CA LEU A 586 -20.58 17.13 -17.55
C LEU A 586 -21.68 17.35 -18.58
N ILE A 587 -21.86 16.38 -19.48
CA ILE A 587 -22.85 16.42 -20.55
C ILE A 587 -23.90 15.35 -20.29
N THR A 588 -25.16 15.77 -20.32
CA THR A 588 -26.32 14.88 -20.33
C THR A 588 -27.09 15.08 -21.64
N PRO A 589 -27.48 14.00 -22.34
CA PRO A 589 -28.19 14.12 -23.59
C PRO A 589 -29.63 14.58 -23.34
N GLN A 590 -30.04 15.62 -24.04
CA GLN A 590 -31.42 16.03 -24.28
C GLN A 590 -31.62 16.10 -25.79
N ASP A 591 -32.87 16.16 -26.28
CA ASP A 591 -33.16 16.11 -27.73
C ASP A 591 -32.45 17.22 -28.53
N MET A 592 -32.16 18.36 -27.90
CA MET A 592 -31.46 19.48 -28.51
C MET A 592 -29.95 19.51 -28.22
N THR A 593 -29.41 18.70 -27.31
CA THR A 593 -27.98 18.76 -26.94
C THR A 593 -27.11 18.25 -28.09
N ASP A 594 -25.90 18.81 -28.24
CA ASP A 594 -24.88 18.34 -29.19
C ASP A 594 -23.64 17.80 -28.46
N PRO A 595 -23.65 16.54 -27.99
CA PRO A 595 -22.50 15.96 -27.29
C PRO A 595 -21.24 15.90 -28.15
N LEU A 596 -21.37 15.61 -29.45
CA LEU A 596 -20.22 15.49 -30.36
C LEU A 596 -19.57 16.85 -30.62
N GLY A 597 -20.36 17.87 -30.94
CA GLY A 597 -19.85 19.23 -31.07
C GLY A 597 -19.21 19.70 -29.76
N SER A 598 -19.84 19.42 -28.63
CA SER A 598 -19.33 19.84 -27.31
C SER A 598 -17.97 19.22 -26.96
N VAL A 599 -17.62 18.03 -27.44
CA VAL A 599 -16.27 17.48 -27.25
C VAL A 599 -15.29 17.91 -28.34
N LYS A 600 -15.77 18.24 -29.55
CA LYS A 600 -14.93 18.75 -30.65
C LYS A 600 -14.25 20.08 -30.32
N ILE A 601 -14.89 20.92 -29.51
CA ILE A 601 -14.31 22.20 -29.06
C ILE A 601 -12.97 22.01 -28.32
N LEU A 602 -12.74 20.84 -27.72
CA LEU A 602 -11.50 20.51 -27.01
C LEU A 602 -10.30 20.32 -27.95
N LYS A 603 -10.54 20.21 -29.27
CA LYS A 603 -9.51 20.13 -30.31
C LYS A 603 -9.31 21.44 -31.07
N GLU A 604 -10.19 22.42 -30.90
CA GLU A 604 -10.07 23.73 -31.54
C GLU A 604 -8.92 24.56 -30.96
N LYS A 605 -8.63 24.40 -29.66
CA LYS A 605 -7.51 25.04 -28.98
C LYS A 605 -7.02 24.23 -27.78
N THR A 606 -5.87 24.61 -27.25
CA THR A 606 -5.36 24.09 -25.97
C THR A 606 -5.85 24.95 -24.82
N TYR A 607 -6.46 24.33 -23.82
CA TYR A 607 -6.89 24.97 -22.58
C TYR A 607 -5.76 24.95 -21.54
N LYS A 608 -5.66 25.99 -20.70
CA LYS A 608 -4.72 26.08 -19.57
C LYS A 608 -4.98 24.96 -18.57
N HIS A 609 -6.24 24.72 -18.25
CA HIS A 609 -6.69 23.67 -17.35
C HIS A 609 -7.03 22.40 -18.12
N LYS A 610 -6.87 21.25 -17.45
CA LYS A 610 -7.32 19.98 -18.01
C LYS A 610 -8.84 19.93 -18.02
N VAL A 611 -9.44 19.79 -19.19
CA VAL A 611 -10.90 19.64 -19.35
C VAL A 611 -11.23 18.17 -19.56
N ILE A 612 -12.14 17.62 -18.76
CA ILE A 612 -12.47 16.20 -18.75
C ILE A 612 -13.98 16.04 -18.96
N PRO A 613 -14.40 15.56 -20.14
CA PRO A 613 -15.80 15.25 -20.39
C PRO A 613 -16.29 14.11 -19.50
N ILE A 614 -17.49 14.27 -18.92
CA ILE A 614 -18.28 13.19 -18.33
C ILE A 614 -19.50 13.02 -19.23
N LEU A 615 -19.51 11.94 -20.01
CA LEU A 615 -20.49 11.67 -21.06
C LEU A 615 -21.53 10.65 -20.54
N ILE A 616 -22.52 11.13 -19.80
CA ILE A 616 -23.62 10.31 -19.30
C ILE A 616 -24.56 9.98 -20.45
N GLY A 617 -24.92 8.71 -20.65
CA GLY A 617 -25.90 8.31 -21.66
C GLY A 617 -25.54 7.02 -22.39
N GLY A 618 -26.34 6.67 -23.39
CA GLY A 618 -26.11 5.56 -24.32
C GLY A 618 -25.82 6.07 -25.73
N ASN A 619 -26.70 5.72 -26.68
CA ASN A 619 -26.51 5.99 -28.11
C ASN A 619 -26.26 7.48 -28.43
N MET A 620 -26.94 8.41 -27.75
CA MET A 620 -26.83 9.86 -28.03
C MET A 620 -25.44 10.44 -27.75
N VAL A 621 -24.60 9.78 -26.94
CA VAL A 621 -23.24 10.25 -26.62
C VAL A 621 -22.16 9.37 -27.25
N GLU A 622 -22.52 8.32 -28.00
CA GLU A 622 -21.54 7.34 -28.48
C GLU A 622 -20.57 7.93 -29.51
N GLU A 623 -21.06 8.78 -30.42
CA GLU A 623 -20.19 9.48 -31.38
C GLU A 623 -19.18 10.39 -30.66
N ALA A 624 -19.59 11.04 -29.57
CA ALA A 624 -18.70 11.85 -28.75
C ALA A 624 -17.64 10.98 -28.06
N ARG A 625 -18.00 9.79 -27.57
CA ARG A 625 -17.05 8.82 -26.98
C ARG A 625 -16.05 8.32 -28.01
N ILE A 626 -16.51 7.96 -29.22
CA ILE A 626 -15.64 7.55 -30.33
C ILE A 626 -14.68 8.69 -30.67
N PHE A 627 -15.20 9.92 -30.79
CA PHE A 627 -14.37 11.09 -31.06
C PHE A 627 -13.29 11.29 -29.99
N CYS A 628 -13.64 11.20 -28.70
CA CYS A 628 -12.68 11.30 -27.60
C CYS A 628 -11.61 10.21 -27.68
N LYS A 629 -11.99 8.94 -27.93
CA LYS A 629 -11.04 7.82 -28.09
C LYS A 629 -10.08 8.06 -29.26
N THR A 630 -10.60 8.41 -30.45
CA THR A 630 -9.80 8.65 -31.65
C THR A 630 -8.82 9.82 -31.46
N ASN A 631 -9.22 10.84 -30.70
CA ASN A 631 -8.41 12.02 -30.46
C ASN A 631 -7.60 11.99 -29.14
N LYS A 632 -7.60 10.85 -28.45
CA LYS A 632 -6.97 10.64 -27.14
C LYS A 632 -7.34 11.68 -26.08
N ILE A 633 -8.61 12.05 -26.02
CA ILE A 633 -9.17 12.92 -24.98
C ILE A 633 -9.60 12.04 -23.82
N LEU A 634 -9.05 12.28 -22.62
CA LEU A 634 -9.50 11.61 -21.40
C LEU A 634 -10.95 12.01 -21.10
N PHE A 635 -11.85 11.04 -21.04
CA PHE A 635 -13.25 11.22 -20.67
C PHE A 635 -13.71 10.08 -19.76
N PHE A 636 -14.84 10.29 -19.08
CA PHE A 636 -15.50 9.26 -18.29
C PHE A 636 -16.93 9.04 -18.79
N SER A 637 -17.40 7.80 -18.68
CA SER A 637 -18.75 7.41 -19.14
C SER A 637 -19.80 7.56 -18.03
N SER A 638 -19.38 7.82 -16.79
CA SER A 638 -20.28 8.01 -15.65
C SER A 638 -19.66 8.88 -14.55
N ILE A 639 -20.50 9.41 -13.66
CA ILE A 639 -20.07 10.12 -12.43
C ILE A 639 -19.30 9.20 -11.50
N THR A 640 -19.73 7.93 -11.38
CA THR A 640 -19.07 6.93 -10.55
C THR A 640 -17.63 6.71 -11.01
N GLU A 641 -17.42 6.51 -12.31
CA GLU A 641 -16.10 6.36 -12.91
C GLU A 641 -15.25 7.63 -12.69
N ALA A 642 -15.80 8.81 -13.03
CA ALA A 642 -15.06 10.08 -12.90
C ALA A 642 -14.55 10.32 -11.48
N THR A 643 -15.39 10.04 -10.48
CA THR A 643 -15.06 10.31 -9.08
C THR A 643 -14.19 9.21 -8.47
N SER A 644 -14.20 7.98 -8.98
CA SER A 644 -13.42 6.86 -8.42
C SER A 644 -11.91 7.10 -8.37
N PHE A 645 -11.41 8.05 -9.15
CA PHE A 645 -9.98 8.37 -9.26
C PHE A 645 -9.56 9.65 -8.53
N LEU A 646 -10.44 10.26 -7.73
CA LEU A 646 -10.14 11.45 -6.91
C LEU A 646 -9.39 11.15 -5.61
#